data_AF-Q9BXP2-F1
#
_entry.id   AF-Q9BXP2-F1
#
_cell.length_a   1.000
_cell.length_b   1.000
_cell.length_c   1.000
_cell.angle_alpha   90.00
_cell.angle_beta   90.00
_cell.angle_gamma   90.00
#
_symmetry.space_group_name_H-M   'P 1'
#
loop_
_entity.id
_entity.type
_entity.pdbx_description
1 polymer ?
#
loop_
_entity_poly.entity_id
_entity_poly.type
_entity_poly.pdbx_seq_one_letter_code
_entity_poly.pdbx_strand_id
1 'polypeptide(L)'
;MASESSPLLAYRLLGEEGVALPANGAGGPGGASARKLSTFLGVVVPTVLSMFSIVVFLRIGFVVGHAGLLQALAMLLVAYFILALTVLSVCAIATNGAVQGGGAYFMISRTLGPEVGGSIGLMFYLANVCGCAVSLLGLVESVLDVFGADATGPSGLRVLPQGYGWNLLYGSLLLGLVGGVCTLGAGLYARASFLTFLLVSGSLASVLISFVAVGPRDIRLTPRPGPNGSSLPPRFGHFTGFNSSTLKDNLGAGYAEDYTTGAVMNFASVFAVLFNGCTGIMAGANMSGELKDPSRAIPLGTIVAVAYTFFVYVLLFFLSSFTCDRTLLQEDYGFFRAISLWPPLVLIGIYATALSASMSSLIGASRILHALARDDLFGVILAPAKVVSRGGNPWAAVLYSWGLVQLVLLAGKLNTLAAVVTVFYLVAYAAVDLSCLSLEWASAPNFRPTFSLFSWHTCLLGVASCLLMMFLISPGAAGGSLLLMGLLAALLTARGGPSSWGYVSQALLFHQVRKYLLRLDVRKDHVKFWRPQLLLLVGNPRGALPLLRLANQLKKGGLYVLGHVTLGDLDSLPSDPVQPQYGAWLSLVDRAQVKAFVDLTLSPSVRQGAQHLLRISGLGGMKPNTLVLGFYDDAPPQDHFLTDPAFSEPADSTREGSSPALSTLFPPPRAPGSPRALNPQDYVATVADALKMNKNVVLARASGALPPERLSRGSGGTSQLHHVDVWPLNLLRPRGGPGYVDVCGLFLLQMATILGMVPAWHSARLRIFLCLGPREAPGAAEGRLRALLSQLRIRAEVQEVVWGEGAGAGEPEAEEEGDFVNSGRGDAEAEALARSANALVRAQQGRGTGGGPGGPEGGDAEGPITALTFLYLPRPPADPARYPRYLALLETLTRDLGPTLLVHGVTPVTCTDL
;
A
#
# COMPACT_ATOMS: atom_id res chain seq x y z
N MET A 1 6.48 -14.87 -10.42
CA MET A 1 6.86 -15.41 -9.09
C MET A 1 8.33 -15.18 -8.76
N ALA A 2 9.30 -15.41 -9.66
CA ALA A 2 10.72 -15.17 -9.34
C ALA A 2 11.06 -13.70 -8.99
N SER A 3 10.28 -12.74 -9.50
CA SER A 3 10.45 -11.30 -9.29
C SER A 3 9.61 -10.70 -8.16
N GLU A 4 9.10 -11.50 -7.21
CA GLU A 4 8.35 -10.95 -6.07
C GLU A 4 9.25 -10.02 -5.25
N SER A 5 9.00 -8.71 -5.28
CA SER A 5 9.41 -7.82 -4.18
C SER A 5 8.52 -8.14 -2.99
N SER A 6 9.10 -8.51 -1.85
CA SER A 6 8.32 -8.83 -0.65
C SER A 6 7.65 -7.54 -0.12
N PRO A 7 6.32 -7.41 -0.06
CA PRO A 7 5.70 -6.22 0.53
C PRO A 7 5.96 -6.05 2.04
N LEU A 8 6.70 -6.96 2.70
CA LEU A 8 7.34 -6.67 3.99
C LEU A 8 8.27 -5.44 3.90
N LEU A 9 8.76 -5.08 2.70
CA LEU A 9 9.80 -4.11 2.39
C LEU A 9 9.53 -2.65 2.79
N ALA A 10 8.33 -2.30 3.26
CA ALA A 10 8.01 -0.93 3.67
C ALA A 10 7.80 -0.76 5.18
N TYR A 11 7.90 -1.80 6.00
CA TYR A 11 7.49 -1.74 7.41
C TYR A 11 8.68 -1.81 8.38
N ARG A 12 9.48 -0.73 8.48
CA ARG A 12 10.43 -0.62 9.61
C ARG A 12 9.63 -0.50 10.91
N LEU A 13 9.63 -1.56 11.71
CA LEU A 13 9.24 -1.52 13.11
C LEU A 13 10.27 -0.69 13.88
N LEU A 14 10.03 0.61 14.06
CA LEU A 14 10.68 1.37 15.13
C LEU A 14 10.08 0.87 16.44
N GLY A 15 10.76 -0.10 17.05
CA GLY A 15 10.47 -0.62 18.39
C GLY A 15 11.59 -0.36 19.40
N GLU A 16 12.63 0.42 19.06
CA GLU A 16 13.80 0.60 19.95
C GLU A 16 13.72 1.77 20.93
N GLU A 17 12.70 2.60 20.85
CA GLU A 17 12.30 3.35 22.02
C GLU A 17 10.92 2.84 22.36
N GLY A 18 10.72 2.47 23.62
CA GLY A 18 9.43 2.62 24.22
C GLY A 18 9.00 4.04 23.92
N VAL A 19 8.26 4.22 22.83
CA VAL A 19 7.25 5.24 22.73
C VAL A 19 6.37 4.87 23.89
N ALA A 20 6.70 5.47 25.03
CA ALA A 20 5.79 5.62 26.12
C ALA A 20 4.51 6.06 25.42
N LEU A 21 3.55 5.14 25.29
CA LEU A 21 2.15 5.49 25.17
C LEU A 21 2.00 6.64 26.15
N PRO A 22 1.84 7.90 25.69
CA PRO A 22 2.19 9.08 26.47
C PRO A 22 1.62 8.86 27.86
N ALA A 23 2.54 8.61 28.81
CA ALA A 23 2.27 7.88 30.02
C ALA A 23 1.12 8.54 30.73
N ASN A 24 -0.09 7.98 30.58
CA ASN A 24 -1.36 8.56 31.00
C ASN A 24 -1.24 10.07 31.15
N GLY A 25 -0.86 10.72 30.04
CA GLY A 25 -0.49 12.12 30.01
C GLY A 25 -1.74 12.92 30.29
N ALA A 26 -2.03 13.02 31.59
CA ALA A 26 -2.83 14.04 32.24
C ALA A 26 -2.64 15.28 31.41
N GLY A 27 -3.70 15.64 30.68
CA GLY A 27 -3.61 16.49 29.51
C GLY A 27 -2.62 17.61 29.73
N GLY A 28 -1.47 17.52 29.05
CA GLY A 28 -0.58 18.66 28.93
C GLY A 28 -1.46 19.83 28.46
N PRO A 29 -1.50 20.98 29.15
CA PRO A 29 -2.54 21.99 28.94
C PRO A 29 -2.59 22.59 27.51
N GLY A 30 -1.66 22.24 26.62
CA GLY A 30 -1.61 22.72 25.25
C GLY A 30 -2.66 22.15 24.30
N GLY A 31 -3.17 20.93 24.52
CA GLY A 31 -4.08 20.27 23.56
C GLY A 31 -5.55 20.69 23.68
N ALA A 32 -6.00 21.01 24.90
CA ALA A 32 -7.41 21.26 25.18
C ALA A 32 -7.89 22.67 24.77
N SER A 33 -6.98 23.63 24.56
CA SER A 33 -7.38 25.02 24.29
C SER A 33 -7.84 25.28 22.84
N ALA A 34 -7.64 24.35 21.89
CA ALA A 34 -7.96 24.58 20.47
C ALA A 34 -9.42 24.27 20.08
N ARG A 35 -10.10 23.37 20.81
CA ARG A 35 -11.44 22.87 20.43
C ARG A 35 -12.57 23.68 21.06
N LYS A 36 -12.93 24.81 20.44
CA LYS A 36 -13.93 25.76 20.98
C LYS A 36 -15.24 25.79 20.20
N LEU A 37 -15.30 25.20 19.01
CA LEU A 37 -16.47 25.33 18.13
C LEU A 37 -17.59 24.36 18.52
N SER A 38 -18.81 24.89 18.56
CA SER A 38 -20.04 24.12 18.78
C SER A 38 -20.51 23.46 17.48
N THR A 39 -21.44 22.51 17.58
CA THR A 39 -22.06 21.86 16.41
C THR A 39 -22.66 22.88 15.43
N PHE A 40 -23.34 23.90 15.96
CA PHE A 40 -23.99 24.90 15.13
C PHE A 40 -22.98 25.79 14.39
N LEU A 41 -22.02 26.39 15.11
CA LEU A 41 -21.06 27.32 14.51
C LEU A 41 -19.95 26.63 13.71
N GLY A 42 -19.58 25.41 14.09
CA GLY A 42 -18.48 24.68 13.47
C GLY A 42 -18.90 23.73 12.35
N VAL A 43 -20.15 23.26 12.33
CA VAL A 43 -20.62 22.30 11.32
C VAL A 43 -21.83 22.81 10.56
N VAL A 44 -22.94 23.14 11.24
CA VAL A 44 -24.19 23.53 10.57
C VAL A 44 -23.98 24.77 9.70
N VAL A 45 -23.52 25.88 10.30
CA VAL A 45 -23.35 27.16 9.61
C VAL A 45 -22.39 27.06 8.41
N PRO A 46 -21.16 26.53 8.55
CA PRO A 46 -20.26 26.38 7.42
C PRO A 46 -20.82 25.48 6.31
N THR A 47 -21.49 24.38 6.68
CA THR A 47 -22.04 23.43 5.71
C THR A 47 -23.23 24.02 4.96
N VAL A 48 -24.16 24.69 5.66
CA VAL A 48 -25.28 25.40 5.04
C VAL A 48 -24.79 26.48 4.09
N LEU A 49 -23.84 27.32 4.52
CA LEU A 49 -23.30 28.37 3.68
C LEU A 49 -22.52 27.84 2.47
N SER A 50 -21.82 26.73 2.62
CA SER A 50 -21.12 26.09 1.49
C SER A 50 -22.10 25.48 0.47
N MET A 51 -23.28 25.02 0.91
CA MET A 51 -24.34 24.51 0.04
C MET A 51 -25.28 25.61 -0.49
N PHE A 52 -25.34 26.76 0.18
CA PHE A 52 -25.91 28.00 -0.35
C PHE A 52 -24.82 28.81 -1.05
N SER A 53 -24.29 28.21 -2.11
CA SER A 53 -23.45 28.94 -3.07
C SER A 53 -24.30 29.94 -3.85
N ILE A 54 -23.66 30.75 -4.69
CA ILE A 54 -24.31 31.73 -5.57
C ILE A 54 -25.42 31.11 -6.44
N VAL A 55 -25.38 29.80 -6.64
CA VAL A 55 -26.41 28.99 -7.31
C VAL A 55 -27.82 29.23 -6.74
N VAL A 56 -27.96 29.39 -5.41
CA VAL A 56 -29.27 29.60 -4.77
C VAL A 56 -29.92 30.93 -5.18
N PHE A 57 -29.14 31.94 -5.56
CA PHE A 57 -29.67 33.24 -5.99
C PHE A 57 -29.66 33.40 -7.51
N LEU A 58 -28.63 32.93 -8.20
CA LEU A 58 -28.44 33.21 -9.63
C LEU A 58 -28.77 32.04 -10.55
N ARG A 59 -28.95 30.82 -10.04
CA ARG A 59 -29.13 29.63 -10.91
C ARG A 59 -30.42 28.85 -10.63
N ILE A 60 -31.22 29.25 -9.65
CA ILE A 60 -32.58 28.69 -9.47
C ILE A 60 -33.41 28.92 -10.73
N GLY A 61 -33.41 30.15 -11.25
CA GLY A 61 -34.11 30.52 -12.47
C GLY A 61 -33.63 29.67 -13.65
N PHE A 62 -32.33 29.62 -13.87
CA PHE A 62 -31.71 28.77 -14.88
C PHE A 62 -32.18 27.30 -14.81
N VAL A 63 -32.11 26.68 -13.63
CA VAL A 63 -32.46 25.26 -13.48
C VAL A 63 -33.95 25.03 -13.77
N VAL A 64 -34.83 25.82 -13.15
CA VAL A 64 -36.28 25.68 -13.32
C VAL A 64 -36.70 26.05 -14.75
N GLY A 65 -36.13 27.11 -15.33
CA GLY A 65 -36.47 27.58 -16.66
C GLY A 65 -36.11 26.58 -17.76
N HIS A 66 -34.94 25.94 -17.68
CA HIS A 66 -34.51 24.96 -18.68
C HIS A 66 -35.08 23.56 -18.44
N ALA A 67 -35.02 23.06 -17.20
CA ALA A 67 -35.45 21.69 -16.87
C ALA A 67 -36.96 21.59 -16.60
N GLY A 68 -37.62 22.68 -16.24
CA GLY A 68 -38.97 22.65 -15.68
C GLY A 68 -38.99 22.13 -14.25
N LEU A 69 -40.11 22.34 -13.55
CA LEU A 69 -40.26 21.97 -12.14
C LEU A 69 -40.04 20.47 -11.90
N LEU A 70 -40.63 19.60 -12.72
CA LEU A 70 -40.58 18.15 -12.50
C LEU A 70 -39.17 17.60 -12.65
N GLN A 71 -38.47 18.00 -13.71
CA GLN A 71 -37.11 17.53 -13.94
C GLN A 71 -36.11 18.21 -12.99
N ALA A 72 -36.32 19.48 -12.62
CA ALA A 72 -35.53 20.17 -11.60
C ALA A 72 -35.63 19.46 -10.23
N LEU A 73 -36.84 19.08 -9.80
CA LEU A 73 -37.03 18.30 -8.58
C LEU A 73 -36.38 16.92 -8.68
N ALA A 74 -36.50 16.24 -9.83
CA ALA A 74 -35.82 14.97 -10.05
C ALA A 74 -34.29 15.10 -9.99
N MET A 75 -33.71 16.13 -10.63
CA MET A 75 -32.28 16.45 -10.54
C MET A 75 -31.86 16.70 -9.09
N LEU A 76 -32.64 17.49 -8.34
CA LEU A 76 -32.36 17.79 -6.95
C LEU A 76 -32.42 16.52 -6.08
N LEU A 77 -33.41 15.66 -6.29
CA LEU A 77 -33.54 14.38 -5.57
C LEU A 77 -32.35 13.47 -5.86
N VAL A 78 -31.92 13.35 -7.12
CA VAL A 78 -30.73 12.56 -7.50
C VAL A 78 -29.47 13.16 -6.86
N ALA A 79 -29.30 14.48 -6.91
CA ALA A 79 -28.17 15.17 -6.30
C ALA A 79 -28.09 14.90 -4.79
N TYR A 80 -29.20 15.13 -4.07
CA TYR A 80 -29.27 14.94 -2.63
C TYR A 80 -29.22 13.47 -2.22
N PHE A 81 -29.67 12.55 -3.06
CA PHE A 81 -29.49 11.12 -2.83
C PHE A 81 -28.01 10.75 -2.79
N ILE A 82 -27.22 11.22 -3.76
CA ILE A 82 -25.77 10.99 -3.80
C ILE A 82 -25.10 11.61 -2.57
N LEU A 83 -25.43 12.87 -2.27
CA LEU A 83 -24.87 13.55 -1.12
C LEU A 83 -25.25 12.86 0.19
N ALA A 84 -26.49 12.37 0.32
CA ALA A 84 -26.95 11.65 1.50
C ALA A 84 -26.13 10.38 1.73
N LEU A 85 -25.87 9.58 0.69
CA LEU A 85 -25.02 8.38 0.80
C LEU A 85 -23.63 8.72 1.36
N THR A 86 -22.99 9.75 0.82
CA THR A 86 -21.70 10.23 1.33
C THR A 86 -21.80 10.75 2.76
N VAL A 87 -22.87 11.45 3.12
CA VAL A 87 -23.10 11.93 4.50
C VAL A 87 -23.23 10.77 5.47
N LEU A 88 -23.97 9.70 5.12
CA LEU A 88 -24.08 8.50 5.96
C LEU A 88 -22.71 7.87 6.21
N SER A 89 -21.85 7.77 5.18
CA SER A 89 -20.47 7.30 5.31
C SER A 89 -19.61 8.22 6.19
N VAL A 90 -19.72 9.55 6.03
CA VAL A 90 -19.04 10.51 6.91
C VAL A 90 -19.48 10.32 8.36
N CYS A 91 -20.78 10.13 8.62
CA CYS A 91 -21.33 9.94 9.95
C CYS A 91 -20.80 8.65 10.61
N ALA A 92 -20.76 7.55 9.86
CA ALA A 92 -20.23 6.28 10.33
C ALA A 92 -18.74 6.39 10.70
N ILE A 93 -17.91 6.96 9.82
CA ILE A 93 -16.47 7.12 10.10
C ILE A 93 -16.23 8.08 11.26
N ALA A 94 -16.94 9.21 11.32
CA ALA A 94 -16.78 10.21 12.36
C ALA A 94 -17.20 9.72 13.75
N THR A 95 -18.14 8.79 13.82
CA THR A 95 -18.56 8.18 15.09
C THR A 95 -17.67 7.02 15.54
N ASN A 96 -16.87 6.46 14.64
CA ASN A 96 -15.98 5.34 14.94
C ASN A 96 -14.69 5.74 15.69
N GLY A 97 -14.27 7.00 15.64
CA GLY A 97 -13.02 7.43 16.26
C GLY A 97 -12.88 8.94 16.38
N ALA A 98 -11.82 9.37 17.07
CA ALA A 98 -11.52 10.78 17.22
C ALA A 98 -11.05 11.38 15.89
N VAL A 99 -11.96 12.02 15.16
CA VAL A 99 -11.63 12.81 13.97
C VAL A 99 -10.74 13.99 14.39
N GLN A 100 -9.49 14.00 13.93
CA GLN A 100 -8.55 15.10 14.19
C GLN A 100 -8.62 16.14 13.05
N GLY A 101 -7.70 17.12 13.06
CA GLY A 101 -7.61 18.13 12.01
C GLY A 101 -7.36 17.51 10.62
N GLY A 102 -7.90 18.15 9.58
CA GLY A 102 -7.86 17.66 8.19
C GLY A 102 -9.17 17.06 7.69
N GLY A 103 -10.17 16.88 8.56
CA GLY A 103 -11.54 16.51 8.21
C GLY A 103 -11.64 15.25 7.35
N ALA A 104 -12.20 15.40 6.14
CA ALA A 104 -12.40 14.27 5.23
C ALA A 104 -11.08 13.61 4.83
N TYR A 105 -10.01 14.38 4.60
CA TYR A 105 -8.69 13.81 4.32
C TYR A 105 -8.22 12.91 5.47
N PHE A 106 -8.33 13.38 6.71
CA PHE A 106 -7.94 12.59 7.88
C PHE A 106 -8.76 11.29 7.96
N MET A 107 -10.06 11.35 7.71
CA MET A 107 -10.92 10.15 7.68
C MET A 107 -10.50 9.16 6.58
N ILE A 108 -10.14 9.65 5.40
CA ILE A 108 -9.72 8.80 4.26
C ILE A 108 -8.32 8.22 4.49
N SER A 109 -7.34 9.02 4.93
CA SER A 109 -5.94 8.57 5.04
C SER A 109 -5.70 7.58 6.17
N ARG A 110 -6.48 7.67 7.26
CA ARG A 110 -6.42 6.68 8.35
C ARG A 110 -7.12 5.36 8.01
N THR A 111 -7.93 5.33 6.95
CA THR A 111 -8.64 4.12 6.53
C THR A 111 -7.93 3.44 5.36
N LEU A 112 -7.71 4.16 4.27
CA LEU A 112 -7.11 3.59 3.04
C LEU A 112 -5.58 3.53 3.07
N GLY A 113 -4.94 4.19 4.03
CA GLY A 113 -3.47 4.33 4.10
C GLY A 113 -2.98 5.65 3.51
N PRO A 114 -1.70 6.01 3.72
CA PRO A 114 -1.13 7.27 3.29
C PRO A 114 -1.05 7.39 1.76
N GLU A 115 -0.76 6.33 1.01
CA GLU A 115 -0.53 6.43 -0.44
C GLU A 115 -1.83 6.79 -1.17
N VAL A 116 -2.89 6.04 -0.86
CA VAL A 116 -4.23 6.27 -1.43
C VAL A 116 -4.89 7.49 -0.77
N GLY A 117 -4.80 7.63 0.55
CA GLY A 117 -5.37 8.77 1.25
C GLY A 117 -4.70 10.10 0.91
N GLY A 118 -3.39 10.10 0.71
CA GLY A 118 -2.57 11.25 0.31
C GLY A 118 -2.89 11.76 -1.08
N SER A 119 -2.99 10.85 -2.04
CA SER A 119 -3.36 11.18 -3.42
C SER A 119 -4.78 11.76 -3.50
N ILE A 120 -5.74 11.14 -2.82
CA ILE A 120 -7.12 11.63 -2.72
C ILE A 120 -7.16 12.97 -1.95
N GLY A 121 -6.39 13.09 -0.88
CA GLY A 121 -6.25 14.33 -0.11
C GLY A 121 -5.77 15.49 -0.97
N LEU A 122 -4.80 15.25 -1.86
CA LEU A 122 -4.31 16.27 -2.78
C LEU A 122 -5.35 16.66 -3.83
N MET A 123 -6.13 15.70 -4.36
CA MET A 123 -7.27 15.99 -5.24
C MET A 123 -8.33 16.82 -4.53
N PHE A 124 -8.65 16.49 -3.28
CA PHE A 124 -9.61 17.23 -2.48
C PHE A 124 -9.11 18.64 -2.11
N TYR A 125 -7.80 18.79 -1.85
CA TYR A 125 -7.17 20.10 -1.71
C TYR A 125 -7.33 20.93 -2.99
N LEU A 126 -7.05 20.35 -4.16
CA LEU A 126 -7.19 21.04 -5.44
C LEU A 126 -8.65 21.38 -5.76
N ALA A 127 -9.61 20.53 -5.38
CA ALA A 127 -11.04 20.81 -5.48
C ALA A 127 -11.40 22.11 -4.74
N ASN A 128 -10.93 22.26 -3.50
CA ASN A 128 -11.18 23.44 -2.69
C ASN A 128 -10.49 24.69 -3.24
N VAL A 129 -9.27 24.56 -3.78
CA VAL A 129 -8.57 25.67 -4.43
C VAL A 129 -9.33 26.16 -5.66
N CYS A 130 -9.70 25.24 -6.55
CA CYS A 130 -10.46 25.59 -7.75
C CYS A 130 -11.86 26.11 -7.40
N GLY A 131 -12.53 25.54 -6.39
CA GLY A 131 -13.84 25.99 -5.90
C GLY A 131 -13.82 27.41 -5.32
N CYS A 132 -12.73 27.77 -4.62
CA CYS A 132 -12.52 29.15 -4.16
C CYS A 132 -12.42 30.12 -5.34
N ALA A 133 -11.64 29.78 -6.37
CA ALA A 133 -11.51 30.60 -7.57
C ALA A 133 -12.84 30.76 -8.32
N VAL A 134 -13.62 29.70 -8.52
CA VAL A 134 -14.96 29.76 -9.16
C VAL A 134 -15.88 30.69 -8.37
N SER A 135 -15.89 30.58 -7.03
CA SER A 135 -16.75 31.40 -6.17
C SER A 135 -16.38 32.88 -6.23
N LEU A 136 -15.08 33.19 -6.25
CA LEU A 136 -14.59 34.57 -6.37
C LEU A 136 -14.89 35.18 -7.73
N LEU A 137 -14.73 34.42 -8.81
CA LEU A 137 -15.05 34.89 -10.15
C LEU A 137 -16.56 35.11 -10.32
N GLY A 138 -17.40 34.23 -9.75
CA GLY A 138 -18.84 34.45 -9.68
C GLY A 138 -19.21 35.70 -8.88
N LEU A 139 -18.47 36.01 -7.81
CA LEU A 139 -18.63 37.27 -7.08
C LEU A 139 -18.27 38.48 -7.95
N VAL A 140 -17.13 38.45 -8.65
CA VAL A 140 -16.71 39.51 -9.57
C VAL A 140 -17.75 39.75 -10.66
N GLU A 141 -18.26 38.68 -11.27
CA GLU A 141 -19.33 38.77 -12.28
C GLU A 141 -20.58 39.45 -11.71
N SER A 142 -21.03 39.05 -10.51
CA SER A 142 -22.19 39.65 -9.86
C SER A 142 -21.99 41.13 -9.48
N VAL A 143 -20.76 41.56 -9.17
CA VAL A 143 -20.43 42.96 -8.90
C VAL A 143 -20.44 43.77 -10.20
N LEU A 144 -19.87 43.23 -11.28
CA LEU A 144 -19.80 43.90 -12.57
C LEU A 144 -21.15 44.01 -13.26
N ASP A 145 -22.07 43.07 -13.03
CA ASP A 145 -23.46 43.19 -13.52
C ASP A 145 -24.18 44.44 -12.99
N VAL A 146 -23.86 44.85 -11.75
CA VAL A 146 -24.46 46.02 -11.10
C VAL A 146 -23.65 47.29 -11.32
N PHE A 147 -22.34 47.22 -11.19
CA PHE A 147 -21.45 48.38 -11.12
C PHE A 147 -20.51 48.51 -12.32
N GLY A 148 -20.52 47.57 -13.26
CA GLY A 148 -19.67 47.59 -14.45
C GLY A 148 -20.08 48.69 -15.43
N ALA A 149 -19.11 49.45 -15.92
CA ALA A 149 -19.33 50.53 -16.89
C ALA A 149 -19.72 49.96 -18.26
N ASP A 150 -20.73 50.55 -18.89
CA ASP A 150 -21.08 50.28 -20.28
C ASP A 150 -20.18 51.09 -21.22
N ALA A 151 -20.02 50.64 -22.47
CA ALA A 151 -19.31 51.41 -23.50
C ALA A 151 -20.01 52.76 -23.80
N THR A 152 -21.31 52.85 -23.52
CA THR A 152 -22.17 54.00 -23.82
C THR A 152 -22.44 54.86 -22.58
N GLY A 153 -21.41 55.48 -22.01
CA GLY A 153 -21.52 56.65 -21.12
C GLY A 153 -22.21 56.44 -19.74
N PRO A 154 -22.00 57.37 -18.79
CA PRO A 154 -22.34 57.15 -17.39
C PRO A 154 -23.82 57.42 -17.10
N SER A 155 -24.63 56.36 -17.10
CA SER A 155 -25.98 56.39 -16.53
C SER A 155 -25.97 55.72 -15.15
N GLY A 156 -25.42 56.41 -14.14
CA GLY A 156 -25.56 56.02 -12.72
C GLY A 156 -24.42 55.18 -12.12
N LEU A 157 -24.78 54.13 -11.36
CA LEU A 157 -23.90 53.32 -10.50
C LEU A 157 -22.81 52.51 -11.25
N ARG A 158 -22.82 52.52 -12.59
CA ARG A 158 -21.98 51.72 -13.49
C ARG A 158 -20.65 52.40 -13.80
N VAL A 159 -19.71 52.32 -12.87
CA VAL A 159 -18.42 53.05 -12.90
C VAL A 159 -17.20 52.14 -13.09
N LEU A 160 -17.31 50.85 -12.77
CA LEU A 160 -16.16 49.94 -12.75
C LEU A 160 -15.72 49.54 -14.16
N PRO A 161 -14.45 49.78 -14.54
CA PRO A 161 -13.91 49.31 -15.80
C PRO A 161 -14.03 47.79 -15.96
N GLN A 162 -14.40 47.35 -17.17
CA GLN A 162 -14.49 45.94 -17.51
C GLN A 162 -13.28 45.51 -18.35
N GLY A 163 -12.85 44.27 -18.18
CA GLY A 163 -11.77 43.67 -18.96
C GLY A 163 -11.01 42.64 -18.16
N TYR A 164 -10.24 41.79 -18.85
CA TYR A 164 -9.53 40.69 -18.19
C TYR A 164 -8.65 41.14 -17.02
N GLY A 165 -7.84 42.20 -17.22
CA GLY A 165 -6.97 42.75 -16.17
C GLY A 165 -7.73 43.31 -14.97
N TRP A 166 -8.86 43.97 -15.20
CA TRP A 166 -9.72 44.51 -14.13
C TRP A 166 -10.42 43.40 -13.35
N ASN A 167 -10.99 42.41 -14.05
CA ASN A 167 -11.63 41.26 -13.42
C ASN A 167 -10.65 40.47 -12.54
N LEU A 168 -9.42 40.30 -13.04
CA LEU A 168 -8.34 39.69 -12.28
C LEU A 168 -7.96 40.53 -11.06
N LEU A 169 -7.87 41.86 -11.18
CA LEU A 169 -7.60 42.76 -10.05
C LEU A 169 -8.69 42.63 -8.98
N TYR A 170 -9.97 42.71 -9.36
CA TYR A 170 -11.09 42.56 -8.44
C TYR A 170 -11.08 41.19 -7.76
N GLY A 171 -10.87 40.11 -8.53
CA GLY A 171 -10.72 38.75 -7.99
C GLY A 171 -9.55 38.63 -7.01
N SER A 172 -8.42 39.27 -7.31
CA SER A 172 -7.21 39.25 -6.47
C SER A 172 -7.41 40.05 -5.18
N LEU A 173 -8.11 41.19 -5.23
CA LEU A 173 -8.45 41.99 -4.05
C LEU A 173 -9.42 41.24 -3.13
N LEU A 174 -10.44 40.61 -3.70
CA LEU A 174 -11.39 39.76 -2.96
C LEU A 174 -10.68 38.54 -2.36
N LEU A 175 -9.79 37.89 -3.12
CA LEU A 175 -8.97 36.80 -2.62
C LEU A 175 -8.04 37.26 -1.48
N GLY A 176 -7.47 38.46 -1.57
CA GLY A 176 -6.70 39.10 -0.50
C GLY A 176 -7.51 39.29 0.77
N LEU A 177 -8.75 39.77 0.65
CA LEU A 177 -9.69 39.91 1.78
C LEU A 177 -10.01 38.54 2.42
N VAL A 178 -10.37 37.55 1.60
CA VAL A 178 -10.67 36.19 2.04
C VAL A 178 -9.44 35.55 2.71
N GLY A 179 -8.26 35.69 2.11
CA GLY A 179 -6.99 35.24 2.68
C GLY A 179 -6.67 35.90 4.01
N GLY A 180 -6.89 37.21 4.12
CA GLY A 180 -6.72 37.96 5.38
C GLY A 180 -7.61 37.41 6.49
N VAL A 181 -8.90 37.17 6.23
CA VAL A 181 -9.81 36.58 7.23
C VAL A 181 -9.38 35.17 7.62
N CYS A 182 -8.95 34.34 6.66
CA CYS A 182 -8.56 32.96 6.90
C CYS A 182 -7.22 32.82 7.68
N THR A 183 -6.30 33.79 7.52
CA THR A 183 -5.01 33.80 8.26
C THR A 183 -5.18 34.20 9.74
N LEU A 184 -6.21 34.99 10.08
CA LEU A 184 -6.54 35.37 11.46
C LEU A 184 -7.15 34.21 12.27
N GLY A 185 -7.63 33.17 11.60
CA GLY A 185 -7.96 31.87 12.18
C GLY A 185 -9.44 31.58 12.40
N ALA A 186 -9.70 30.36 12.89
CA ALA A 186 -11.04 29.76 12.94
C ALA A 186 -12.06 30.53 13.78
N GLY A 187 -11.61 31.20 14.84
CA GLY A 187 -12.49 32.02 15.68
C GLY A 187 -13.08 33.22 14.93
N LEU A 188 -12.26 33.93 14.13
CA LEU A 188 -12.74 35.03 13.31
C LEU A 188 -13.60 34.51 12.17
N TYR A 189 -13.17 33.44 11.50
CA TYR A 189 -13.96 32.80 10.47
C TYR A 189 -15.34 32.35 10.96
N ALA A 190 -15.43 31.71 12.14
CA ALA A 190 -16.72 31.27 12.69
C ALA A 190 -17.66 32.45 12.95
N ARG A 191 -17.13 33.58 13.43
CA ARG A 191 -17.90 34.82 13.61
C ARG A 191 -18.32 35.43 12.28
N ALA A 192 -17.42 35.51 11.31
CA ALA A 192 -17.70 36.02 9.96
C ALA A 192 -18.73 35.13 9.24
N SER A 193 -18.60 33.81 9.37
CA SER A 193 -19.54 32.82 8.84
C SER A 193 -20.90 32.97 9.50
N PHE A 194 -20.97 33.15 10.82
CA PHE A 194 -22.24 33.36 11.49
C PHE A 194 -22.94 34.66 11.04
N LEU A 195 -22.20 35.77 10.92
CA LEU A 195 -22.75 37.01 10.36
C LEU A 195 -23.25 36.80 8.93
N THR A 196 -22.45 36.12 8.10
CA THR A 196 -22.81 35.79 6.73
C THR A 196 -24.06 34.91 6.67
N PHE A 197 -24.17 33.92 7.56
CA PHE A 197 -25.35 33.07 7.70
C PHE A 197 -26.61 33.87 8.00
N LEU A 198 -26.54 34.87 8.89
CA LEU A 198 -27.67 35.75 9.15
C LEU A 198 -28.05 36.59 7.93
N LEU A 199 -27.07 37.13 7.19
CA LEU A 199 -27.32 37.90 5.96
C LEU A 199 -27.95 37.05 4.86
N VAL A 200 -27.44 35.83 4.66
CA VAL A 200 -27.95 34.89 3.66
C VAL A 200 -29.34 34.38 4.06
N SER A 201 -29.54 34.01 5.32
CA SER A 201 -30.85 33.56 5.80
C SER A 201 -31.89 34.68 5.75
N GLY A 202 -31.51 35.91 6.12
CA GLY A 202 -32.38 37.09 6.04
C GLY A 202 -32.74 37.46 4.59
N SER A 203 -31.79 37.38 3.67
CA SER A 203 -32.04 37.63 2.24
C SER A 203 -32.90 36.54 1.61
N LEU A 204 -32.68 35.26 1.93
CA LEU A 204 -33.55 34.16 1.49
C LEU A 204 -34.97 34.29 2.06
N ALA A 205 -35.11 34.64 3.36
CA ALA A 205 -36.42 34.89 3.96
C ALA A 205 -37.15 36.05 3.24
N SER A 206 -36.43 37.13 2.91
CA SER A 206 -36.98 38.23 2.12
C SER A 206 -37.43 37.78 0.73
N VAL A 207 -36.64 36.95 0.03
CA VAL A 207 -37.02 36.38 -1.28
C VAL A 207 -38.29 35.53 -1.15
N LEU A 208 -38.36 34.65 -0.15
CA LEU A 208 -39.53 33.81 0.09
C LEU A 208 -40.80 34.63 0.38
N ILE A 209 -40.68 35.69 1.18
CA ILE A 209 -41.80 36.61 1.45
C ILE A 209 -42.16 37.41 0.19
N SER A 210 -41.17 37.81 -0.62
CA SER A 210 -41.39 38.61 -1.83
C SER A 210 -42.23 37.89 -2.87
N PHE A 211 -42.07 36.56 -3.00
CA PHE A 211 -42.92 35.74 -3.87
C PHE A 211 -44.42 35.85 -3.55
N VAL A 212 -44.78 36.13 -2.29
CA VAL A 212 -46.16 36.23 -1.81
C VAL A 212 -46.63 37.66 -1.68
N ALA A 213 -45.75 38.57 -1.27
CA ALA A 213 -46.09 39.95 -0.97
C ALA A 213 -46.08 40.87 -2.19
N VAL A 214 -45.29 40.56 -3.23
CA VAL A 214 -45.21 41.38 -4.44
C VAL A 214 -46.27 40.93 -5.43
N GLY A 215 -47.03 41.89 -5.98
CA GLY A 215 -48.01 41.64 -7.03
C GLY A 215 -47.38 41.40 -8.41
N PRO A 216 -48.17 41.01 -9.42
CA PRO A 216 -47.66 40.74 -10.76
C PRO A 216 -46.98 41.95 -11.39
N ARG A 217 -45.84 41.74 -12.08
CA ARG A 217 -45.02 42.79 -12.70
C ARG A 217 -44.26 42.28 -13.93
N ASP A 218 -44.05 43.19 -14.87
CA ASP A 218 -43.26 42.93 -16.08
C ASP A 218 -41.82 43.42 -15.88
N ILE A 219 -40.86 42.57 -16.19
CA ILE A 219 -39.44 42.78 -15.97
C ILE A 219 -38.76 42.91 -17.34
N ARG A 220 -38.05 44.03 -17.54
CA ARG A 220 -37.29 44.30 -18.77
C ARG A 220 -36.07 43.40 -18.83
N LEU A 221 -35.96 42.59 -19.88
CA LEU A 221 -34.82 41.71 -20.11
C LEU A 221 -33.71 42.47 -20.85
N THR A 222 -32.46 42.09 -20.59
CA THR A 222 -31.30 42.69 -21.24
C THR A 222 -31.35 42.47 -22.76
N PRO A 223 -31.15 43.50 -23.61
CA PRO A 223 -31.21 43.34 -25.06
C PRO A 223 -30.15 42.36 -25.59
N ARG A 224 -30.57 41.40 -26.43
CA ARG A 224 -29.65 40.52 -27.17
C ARG A 224 -29.23 41.22 -28.48
N PRO A 225 -27.95 41.23 -28.88
CA PRO A 225 -27.56 41.71 -30.19
C PRO A 225 -28.27 40.88 -31.27
N GLY A 226 -29.06 41.53 -32.11
CA GLY A 226 -29.68 40.86 -33.26
C GLY A 226 -28.61 40.42 -34.27
N PRO A 227 -28.91 39.45 -35.15
CA PRO A 227 -27.95 38.93 -36.13
C PRO A 227 -27.32 40.01 -37.03
N ASN A 228 -28.02 41.13 -37.24
CA ASN A 228 -27.57 42.25 -38.08
C ASN A 228 -27.16 43.50 -37.28
N GLY A 229 -26.95 43.39 -35.96
CA GLY A 229 -26.70 44.55 -35.09
C GLY A 229 -27.92 45.45 -34.85
N SER A 230 -29.09 45.08 -35.37
CA SER A 230 -30.36 45.77 -35.11
C SER A 230 -30.79 45.58 -33.66
N SER A 231 -31.18 46.67 -32.98
CA SER A 231 -31.85 46.60 -31.68
C SER A 231 -33.22 45.97 -31.86
N LEU A 232 -33.34 44.69 -31.49
CA LEU A 232 -34.63 44.02 -31.34
C LEU A 232 -35.49 44.78 -30.31
N PRO A 233 -36.83 44.75 -30.44
CA PRO A 233 -37.71 45.38 -29.46
C PRO A 233 -37.40 44.86 -28.05
N PRO A 234 -37.58 45.69 -27.01
CA PRO A 234 -37.34 45.28 -25.62
C PRO A 234 -38.22 44.07 -25.30
N ARG A 235 -37.59 42.97 -24.89
CA ARG A 235 -38.28 41.77 -24.43
C ARG A 235 -38.56 41.89 -22.93
N PHE A 236 -39.68 41.31 -22.51
CA PHE A 236 -40.13 41.34 -21.12
C PHE A 236 -40.36 39.91 -20.63
N GLY A 237 -39.90 39.62 -19.42
CA GLY A 237 -40.29 38.44 -18.66
C GLY A 237 -41.32 38.85 -17.61
N HIS A 238 -42.27 37.98 -17.30
CA HIS A 238 -43.42 38.31 -16.47
C HIS A 238 -43.34 37.58 -15.13
N PHE A 239 -43.33 38.36 -14.05
CA PHE A 239 -43.67 37.86 -12.73
C PHE A 239 -45.19 37.89 -12.61
N THR A 240 -45.85 36.75 -12.78
CA THR A 240 -47.31 36.64 -12.86
C THR A 240 -48.01 36.59 -11.50
N GLY A 241 -47.25 36.52 -10.39
CA GLY A 241 -47.78 36.10 -9.09
C GLY A 241 -48.25 34.64 -9.13
N PHE A 242 -48.90 34.15 -8.08
CA PHE A 242 -49.37 32.76 -8.05
C PHE A 242 -50.41 32.48 -9.14
N ASN A 243 -49.99 31.79 -10.20
CA ASN A 243 -50.85 31.49 -11.33
C ASN A 243 -50.70 30.03 -11.77
N SER A 244 -51.84 29.33 -11.84
CA SER A 244 -51.88 27.94 -12.25
C SER A 244 -51.53 27.72 -13.73
N SER A 245 -51.72 28.72 -14.60
CA SER A 245 -51.27 28.59 -16.01
C SER A 245 -49.75 28.65 -16.11
N THR A 246 -49.13 29.62 -15.43
CA THR A 246 -47.67 29.76 -15.34
C THR A 246 -47.01 28.49 -14.81
N LEU A 247 -47.59 27.88 -13.76
CA LEU A 247 -47.12 26.59 -13.27
C LEU A 247 -47.16 25.51 -14.35
N LYS A 248 -48.30 25.34 -15.03
CA LYS A 248 -48.48 24.31 -16.07
C LYS A 248 -47.44 24.46 -17.18
N ASP A 249 -47.17 25.70 -17.58
CA ASP A 249 -46.17 26.02 -18.59
C ASP A 249 -44.74 25.73 -18.11
N ASN A 250 -44.48 25.76 -16.81
CA ASN A 250 -43.19 25.45 -16.20
C ASN A 250 -43.02 23.97 -15.76
N LEU A 251 -44.03 23.11 -15.92
CA LEU A 251 -43.92 21.71 -15.44
C LEU A 251 -42.88 20.88 -16.20
N GLY A 252 -42.88 20.98 -17.54
CA GLY A 252 -42.02 20.19 -18.43
C GLY A 252 -40.70 20.88 -18.77
N ALA A 253 -39.77 20.15 -19.39
CA ALA A 253 -38.50 20.73 -19.84
C ALA A 253 -38.68 21.68 -21.04
N GLY A 254 -37.74 22.60 -21.23
CA GLY A 254 -37.65 23.42 -22.43
C GLY A 254 -36.28 24.03 -22.53
N TYR A 255 -35.32 23.16 -22.78
CA TYR A 255 -33.93 23.53 -22.93
C TYR A 255 -33.74 24.49 -24.11
N ALA A 256 -33.36 25.72 -23.79
CA ALA A 256 -32.95 26.73 -24.75
C ALA A 256 -31.44 26.97 -24.71
N GLU A 257 -30.99 27.86 -25.58
CA GLU A 257 -29.64 28.44 -25.56
C GLU A 257 -29.47 29.35 -24.35
N ASP A 258 -28.49 29.03 -23.50
CA ASP A 258 -28.10 29.88 -22.36
C ASP A 258 -27.47 31.17 -22.87
N TYR A 259 -28.02 32.32 -22.47
CA TYR A 259 -27.56 33.63 -22.92
C TYR A 259 -26.16 34.00 -22.41
N THR A 260 -25.63 33.31 -21.38
CA THR A 260 -24.28 33.55 -20.85
C THR A 260 -23.20 32.74 -21.55
N THR A 261 -23.53 31.55 -22.04
CA THR A 261 -22.56 30.64 -22.69
C THR A 261 -22.75 30.51 -24.20
N GLY A 262 -23.90 30.90 -24.75
CA GLY A 262 -24.27 30.70 -26.15
C GLY A 262 -24.43 29.22 -26.53
N ALA A 263 -24.51 28.33 -25.54
CA ALA A 263 -24.64 26.90 -25.75
C ALA A 263 -26.07 26.44 -25.46
N VAL A 264 -26.57 25.49 -26.25
CA VAL A 264 -27.86 24.85 -25.97
C VAL A 264 -27.71 23.96 -24.74
N MET A 265 -28.55 24.19 -23.74
CA MET A 265 -28.53 23.44 -22.50
C MET A 265 -29.11 22.05 -22.67
N ASN A 266 -28.73 21.13 -21.78
CA ASN A 266 -29.32 19.80 -21.71
C ASN A 266 -29.41 19.36 -20.24
N PHE A 267 -29.93 18.15 -20.01
CA PHE A 267 -30.04 17.61 -18.66
C PHE A 267 -28.70 17.61 -17.90
N ALA A 268 -27.61 17.18 -18.55
CA ALA A 268 -26.31 17.06 -17.91
C ALA A 268 -25.69 18.42 -17.57
N SER A 269 -25.79 19.42 -18.46
CA SER A 269 -25.24 20.75 -18.22
C SER A 269 -26.00 21.46 -17.09
N VAL A 270 -27.33 21.38 -17.08
CA VAL A 270 -28.16 21.98 -16.03
C VAL A 270 -27.94 21.27 -14.68
N PHE A 271 -27.87 19.94 -14.70
CA PHE A 271 -27.54 19.17 -13.50
C PHE A 271 -26.16 19.54 -12.96
N ALA A 272 -25.14 19.67 -13.80
CA ALA A 272 -23.78 20.01 -13.36
C ALA A 272 -23.74 21.36 -12.63
N VAL A 273 -24.45 22.37 -13.14
CA VAL A 273 -24.58 23.69 -12.49
C VAL A 273 -25.29 23.58 -11.14
N LEU A 274 -26.41 22.84 -11.09
CA LEU A 274 -27.15 22.60 -9.84
C LEU A 274 -26.31 21.86 -8.81
N PHE A 275 -25.66 20.77 -9.23
CA PHE A 275 -24.90 19.87 -8.38
C PHE A 275 -23.69 20.58 -7.77
N ASN A 276 -22.99 21.43 -8.54
CA ASN A 276 -21.92 22.30 -8.04
C ASN A 276 -22.41 23.25 -6.92
N GLY A 277 -23.67 23.69 -6.96
CA GLY A 277 -24.26 24.48 -5.88
C GLY A 277 -24.47 23.70 -4.60
N CYS A 278 -24.67 22.38 -4.69
CA CYS A 278 -24.93 21.50 -3.56
C CYS A 278 -23.65 20.84 -3.01
N THR A 279 -22.53 20.93 -3.75
CA THR A 279 -21.23 20.43 -3.28
C THR A 279 -20.68 21.34 -2.18
N GLY A 280 -20.88 20.91 -0.93
CA GLY A 280 -20.42 21.67 0.24
C GLY A 280 -20.52 20.89 1.56
N ILE A 281 -20.92 19.61 1.50
CA ILE A 281 -21.26 18.79 2.67
C ILE A 281 -20.08 18.54 3.61
N MET A 282 -18.84 18.70 3.13
CA MET A 282 -17.62 18.46 3.92
C MET A 282 -17.06 19.72 4.59
N ALA A 283 -17.65 20.90 4.38
CA ALA A 283 -17.16 22.15 4.97
C ALA A 283 -17.08 22.08 6.50
N GLY A 284 -18.12 21.55 7.15
CA GLY A 284 -18.11 21.34 8.60
C GLY A 284 -17.13 20.25 9.06
N ALA A 285 -16.96 19.18 8.28
CA ALA A 285 -16.01 18.12 8.59
C ALA A 285 -14.56 18.61 8.50
N ASN A 286 -14.23 19.52 7.58
CA ASN A 286 -12.89 20.10 7.44
C ASN A 286 -12.43 20.88 8.69
N MET A 287 -13.36 21.31 9.55
CA MET A 287 -13.09 21.98 10.83
C MET A 287 -13.04 21.02 12.03
N SER A 288 -13.03 19.70 11.80
CA SER A 288 -13.06 18.67 12.84
C SER A 288 -12.01 18.85 13.94
N GLY A 289 -10.82 19.35 13.63
CA GLY A 289 -9.76 19.59 14.61
C GLY A 289 -10.10 20.64 15.67
N GLU A 290 -11.08 21.50 15.41
CA GLU A 290 -11.45 22.69 16.21
C GLU A 290 -12.85 22.54 16.86
N LEU A 291 -13.58 21.49 16.48
CA LEU A 291 -14.87 21.13 17.09
C LEU A 291 -14.66 20.59 18.50
N LYS A 292 -15.51 21.02 19.44
CA LYS A 292 -15.52 20.51 20.81
C LYS A 292 -15.66 18.98 20.83
N ASP A 293 -16.68 18.47 20.14
CA ASP A 293 -17.03 17.05 20.08
C ASP A 293 -17.31 16.61 18.61
N PRO A 294 -16.26 16.34 17.81
CA PRO A 294 -16.41 16.06 16.37
C PRO A 294 -17.34 14.88 16.07
N SER A 295 -17.28 13.82 16.87
CA SER A 295 -18.06 12.58 16.67
C SER A 295 -19.57 12.76 16.82
N ARG A 296 -20.02 13.78 17.57
CA ARG A 296 -21.45 14.15 17.67
C ARG A 296 -21.81 15.33 16.78
N ALA A 297 -20.89 16.30 16.67
CA ALA A 297 -21.13 17.53 15.93
C ALA A 297 -21.20 17.30 14.41
N ILE A 298 -20.32 16.46 13.85
CA ILE A 298 -20.29 16.21 12.40
C ILE A 298 -21.60 15.53 11.94
N PRO A 299 -22.05 14.41 12.52
CA PRO A 299 -23.27 13.76 12.06
C PRO A 299 -24.51 14.66 12.15
N LEU A 300 -24.74 15.22 13.35
CA LEU A 300 -25.91 16.07 13.57
C LEU A 300 -25.85 17.33 12.70
N GLY A 301 -24.69 17.98 12.62
CA GLY A 301 -24.53 19.23 11.91
C GLY A 301 -24.68 19.08 10.40
N THR A 302 -24.07 18.05 9.81
CA THR A 302 -24.15 17.80 8.36
C THR A 302 -25.54 17.34 7.94
N ILE A 303 -26.20 16.44 8.70
CA ILE A 303 -27.57 15.99 8.39
C ILE A 303 -28.56 17.16 8.44
N VAL A 304 -28.49 17.99 9.49
CA VAL A 304 -29.36 19.18 9.62
C VAL A 304 -29.09 20.16 8.47
N ALA A 305 -27.83 20.40 8.10
CA ALA A 305 -27.49 21.31 7.01
C ALA A 305 -28.03 20.82 5.65
N VAL A 306 -27.89 19.52 5.36
CA VAL A 306 -28.39 18.90 4.14
C VAL A 306 -29.92 18.94 4.09
N ALA A 307 -30.61 18.61 5.19
CA ALA A 307 -32.06 18.67 5.25
C ALA A 307 -32.59 20.10 5.07
N TYR A 308 -31.96 21.08 5.73
CA TYR A 308 -32.34 22.49 5.65
C TYR A 308 -32.16 23.04 4.23
N THR A 309 -30.99 22.82 3.63
CA THR A 309 -30.70 23.29 2.26
C THR A 309 -31.62 22.63 1.24
N PHE A 310 -31.86 21.32 1.35
CA PHE A 310 -32.82 20.60 0.51
C PHE A 310 -34.20 21.26 0.52
N PHE A 311 -34.75 21.51 1.71
CA PHE A 311 -36.07 22.12 1.85
C PHE A 311 -36.14 23.51 1.23
N VAL A 312 -35.10 24.34 1.42
CA VAL A 312 -35.04 25.68 0.83
C VAL A 312 -34.97 25.61 -0.70
N TYR A 313 -34.16 24.72 -1.29
CA TYR A 313 -34.11 24.54 -2.74
C TYR A 313 -35.45 24.08 -3.31
N VAL A 314 -36.10 23.10 -2.68
CA VAL A 314 -37.44 22.63 -3.07
C VAL A 314 -38.44 23.79 -3.05
N LEU A 315 -38.48 24.57 -1.96
CA LEU A 315 -39.40 25.68 -1.82
C LEU A 315 -39.16 26.76 -2.90
N LEU A 316 -37.89 27.12 -3.16
CA LEU A 316 -37.55 28.08 -4.21
C LEU A 316 -37.90 27.57 -5.61
N PHE A 317 -37.70 26.28 -5.90
CA PHE A 317 -38.10 25.68 -7.17
C PHE A 317 -39.62 25.76 -7.38
N PHE A 318 -40.39 25.39 -6.36
CA PHE A 318 -41.85 25.48 -6.40
C PHE A 318 -42.32 26.92 -6.58
N LEU A 319 -41.87 27.85 -5.73
CA LEU A 319 -42.31 29.24 -5.80
C LEU A 319 -41.95 29.87 -7.15
N SER A 320 -40.71 29.71 -7.62
CA SER A 320 -40.27 30.25 -8.92
C SER A 320 -41.13 29.70 -10.07
N SER A 321 -41.48 28.41 -10.03
CA SER A 321 -42.30 27.77 -11.07
C SER A 321 -43.74 28.26 -11.08
N PHE A 322 -44.31 28.56 -9.91
CA PHE A 322 -45.69 29.04 -9.76
C PHE A 322 -45.85 30.51 -10.14
N THR A 323 -44.80 31.32 -10.00
CA THR A 323 -44.92 32.78 -10.10
C THR A 323 -44.23 33.42 -11.29
N CYS A 324 -43.19 32.83 -11.84
CA CYS A 324 -42.38 33.41 -12.90
C CYS A 324 -42.62 32.68 -14.23
N ASP A 325 -42.80 33.42 -15.32
CA ASP A 325 -42.83 32.80 -16.64
C ASP A 325 -41.46 32.20 -17.03
N ARG A 326 -41.47 31.27 -17.99
CA ARG A 326 -40.26 30.57 -18.42
C ARG A 326 -39.20 31.51 -18.99
N THR A 327 -39.63 32.53 -19.72
CA THR A 327 -38.76 33.53 -20.34
C THR A 327 -37.97 34.31 -19.30
N LEU A 328 -38.60 34.74 -18.19
CA LEU A 328 -37.92 35.40 -17.08
C LEU A 328 -36.87 34.48 -16.44
N LEU A 329 -37.24 33.22 -16.20
CA LEU A 329 -36.36 32.25 -15.54
C LEU A 329 -35.10 31.90 -16.37
N GLN A 330 -35.23 31.85 -17.70
CA GLN A 330 -34.13 31.53 -18.61
C GLN A 330 -33.24 32.73 -18.95
N GLU A 331 -33.81 33.94 -19.06
CA GLU A 331 -33.09 35.12 -19.56
C GLU A 331 -32.63 36.10 -18.47
N ASP A 332 -33.11 35.97 -17.23
CA ASP A 332 -32.67 36.82 -16.11
C ASP A 332 -32.31 35.99 -14.87
N TYR A 333 -31.02 35.65 -14.74
CA TYR A 333 -30.47 34.99 -13.56
C TYR A 333 -30.56 35.86 -12.30
N GLY A 334 -30.68 37.17 -12.44
CA GLY A 334 -30.86 38.13 -11.35
C GLY A 334 -32.32 38.36 -10.95
N PHE A 335 -33.29 37.58 -11.46
CA PHE A 335 -34.72 37.89 -11.32
C PHE A 335 -35.20 38.06 -9.86
N PHE A 336 -34.57 37.39 -8.88
CA PHE A 336 -34.87 37.62 -7.47
C PHE A 336 -34.72 39.08 -7.05
N ARG A 337 -33.76 39.81 -7.63
CA ARG A 337 -33.59 41.25 -7.40
C ARG A 337 -34.77 42.04 -7.95
N ALA A 338 -35.30 41.64 -9.10
CA ALA A 338 -36.41 42.32 -9.77
C ALA A 338 -37.76 42.09 -9.06
N ILE A 339 -37.94 40.94 -8.42
CA ILE A 339 -39.18 40.61 -7.68
C ILE A 339 -39.08 40.88 -6.17
N SER A 340 -37.92 41.33 -5.67
CA SER A 340 -37.72 41.55 -4.23
C SER A 340 -38.43 42.80 -3.71
N LEU A 341 -39.00 42.70 -2.52
CA LEU A 341 -39.47 43.84 -1.72
C LEU A 341 -38.38 44.90 -1.51
N TRP A 342 -37.14 44.45 -1.29
CA TRP A 342 -35.98 45.32 -1.10
C TRP A 342 -34.77 44.76 -1.87
N PRO A 343 -34.58 45.18 -3.14
CA PRO A 343 -33.52 44.66 -4.01
C PRO A 343 -32.09 44.68 -3.43
N PRO A 344 -31.67 45.70 -2.64
CA PRO A 344 -30.35 45.69 -2.02
C PRO A 344 -30.10 44.48 -1.11
N LEU A 345 -31.13 43.93 -0.46
CA LEU A 345 -30.98 42.78 0.43
C LEU A 345 -30.64 41.50 -0.33
N VAL A 346 -31.20 41.31 -1.52
CA VAL A 346 -30.86 40.18 -2.40
C VAL A 346 -29.40 40.31 -2.84
N LEU A 347 -28.96 41.52 -3.18
CA LEU A 347 -27.58 41.78 -3.56
C LEU A 347 -26.60 41.48 -2.41
N ILE A 348 -26.94 41.90 -1.19
CA ILE A 348 -26.19 41.53 0.03
C ILE A 348 -26.14 40.01 0.17
N GLY A 349 -27.24 39.30 -0.08
CA GLY A 349 -27.30 37.83 -0.07
C GLY A 349 -26.38 37.17 -1.10
N ILE A 350 -26.39 37.65 -2.35
CA ILE A 350 -25.52 37.18 -3.43
C ILE A 350 -24.05 37.37 -3.06
N TYR A 351 -23.69 38.56 -2.59
CA TYR A 351 -22.30 38.86 -2.23
C TYR A 351 -21.85 38.06 -1.00
N ALA A 352 -22.72 37.94 0.01
CA ALA A 352 -22.42 37.21 1.23
C ALA A 352 -22.28 35.69 0.97
N THR A 353 -23.16 35.09 0.17
CA THR A 353 -23.05 33.67 -0.23
C THR A 353 -21.75 33.38 -0.98
N ALA A 354 -21.41 34.18 -1.99
CA ALA A 354 -20.19 33.99 -2.77
C ALA A 354 -18.91 34.22 -1.95
N LEU A 355 -18.91 35.23 -1.06
CA LEU A 355 -17.82 35.46 -0.12
C LEU A 355 -17.67 34.29 0.88
N SER A 356 -18.79 33.74 1.37
CA SER A 356 -18.73 32.60 2.27
C SER A 356 -18.27 31.31 1.59
N ALA A 357 -18.71 31.05 0.36
CA ALA A 357 -18.26 29.89 -0.40
C ALA A 357 -16.75 29.93 -0.62
N SER A 358 -16.20 31.10 -1.01
CA SER A 358 -14.75 31.29 -1.15
C SER A 358 -14.00 31.17 0.17
N MET A 359 -14.51 31.71 1.29
CA MET A 359 -13.92 31.51 2.62
C MET A 359 -13.92 30.03 3.04
N SER A 360 -15.05 29.33 2.88
CA SER A 360 -15.21 27.91 3.21
C SER A 360 -14.22 27.05 2.43
N SER A 361 -14.13 27.25 1.11
CA SER A 361 -13.20 26.55 0.25
C SER A 361 -11.74 26.86 0.59
N LEU A 362 -11.37 28.12 0.85
CA LEU A 362 -9.98 28.45 1.21
C LEU A 362 -9.58 27.84 2.55
N ILE A 363 -10.46 27.85 3.54
CA ILE A 363 -10.20 27.22 4.84
C ILE A 363 -10.12 25.71 4.68
N GLY A 364 -11.05 25.10 3.94
CA GLY A 364 -11.02 23.68 3.59
C GLY A 364 -9.66 23.28 3.00
N ALA A 365 -9.22 23.99 1.95
CA ALA A 365 -7.91 23.80 1.34
C ALA A 365 -6.77 23.90 2.36
N SER A 366 -6.74 24.96 3.17
CA SER A 366 -5.67 25.18 4.15
C SER A 366 -5.56 24.06 5.20
N ARG A 367 -6.70 23.53 5.67
CA ARG A 367 -6.74 22.48 6.69
C ARG A 367 -6.34 21.12 6.13
N ILE A 368 -6.76 20.82 4.90
CA ILE A 368 -6.34 19.60 4.18
C ILE A 368 -4.83 19.66 3.92
N LEU A 369 -4.32 20.79 3.40
CA LEU A 369 -2.90 20.95 3.12
C LEU A 369 -2.04 20.84 4.38
N HIS A 370 -2.49 21.44 5.49
CA HIS A 370 -1.81 21.34 6.77
C HIS A 370 -1.76 19.89 7.29
N ALA A 371 -2.84 19.13 7.11
CA ALA A 371 -2.89 17.72 7.50
C ALA A 371 -1.98 16.84 6.61
N LEU A 372 -2.01 17.06 5.28
CA LEU A 372 -1.08 16.42 4.34
C LEU A 372 0.39 16.71 4.69
N ALA A 373 0.68 17.94 5.08
CA ALA A 373 2.01 18.35 5.50
C ALA A 373 2.44 17.65 6.80
N ARG A 374 1.56 17.56 7.80
CA ARG A 374 1.83 16.85 9.07
C ARG A 374 2.08 15.36 8.89
N ASP A 375 1.46 14.76 7.89
CA ASP A 375 1.65 13.34 7.59
C ASP A 375 2.93 13.07 6.77
N ASP A 376 3.71 14.10 6.43
CA ASP A 376 5.02 14.02 5.78
C ASP A 376 5.08 13.32 4.42
N LEU A 377 3.93 13.12 3.75
CA LEU A 377 3.85 12.38 2.48
C LEU A 377 4.64 13.02 1.34
N PHE A 378 4.76 14.35 1.35
CA PHE A 378 5.42 15.12 0.29
C PHE A 378 6.75 15.74 0.74
N GLY A 379 7.24 15.38 1.94
CA GLY A 379 8.52 15.81 2.48
C GLY A 379 8.72 17.34 2.47
N VAL A 380 9.89 17.77 1.99
CA VAL A 380 10.41 19.14 2.10
C VAL A 380 9.49 20.20 1.45
N ILE A 381 8.79 19.86 0.37
CA ILE A 381 7.96 20.84 -0.37
C ILE A 381 6.81 21.35 0.49
N LEU A 382 6.22 20.48 1.31
CA LEU A 382 5.09 20.83 2.19
C LEU A 382 5.52 21.11 3.64
N ALA A 383 6.80 20.96 3.99
CA ALA A 383 7.28 21.17 5.35
C ALA A 383 6.90 22.55 5.93
N PRO A 384 7.00 23.67 5.19
CA PRO A 384 6.56 24.98 5.69
C PRO A 384 5.06 25.07 6.00
N ALA A 385 4.21 24.27 5.33
CA ALA A 385 2.78 24.26 5.57
C ALA A 385 2.40 23.63 6.93
N LYS A 386 3.36 23.02 7.63
CA LYS A 386 3.21 22.58 9.03
C LYS A 386 3.21 23.75 10.02
N VAL A 387 3.71 24.92 9.64
CA VAL A 387 3.86 26.05 10.55
C VAL A 387 2.50 26.59 10.97
N VAL A 388 2.32 26.72 12.29
CA VAL A 388 1.12 27.28 12.91
C VAL A 388 1.45 28.59 13.63
N SER A 389 0.45 29.44 13.76
CA SER A 389 0.49 30.65 14.59
C SER A 389 0.47 30.25 16.07
N ARG A 390 0.75 31.21 16.97
CA ARG A 390 0.63 31.03 18.43
C ARG A 390 -0.75 30.53 18.86
N GLY A 391 -1.81 30.88 18.12
CA GLY A 391 -3.18 30.41 18.35
C GLY A 391 -3.51 29.04 17.72
N GLY A 392 -2.54 28.32 17.16
CA GLY A 392 -2.74 27.03 16.50
C GLY A 392 -3.24 27.10 15.05
N ASN A 393 -3.46 28.30 14.49
CA ASN A 393 -3.91 28.45 13.10
C ASN A 393 -2.77 28.21 12.09
N PRO A 394 -2.90 27.30 11.10
CA PRO A 394 -1.89 27.07 10.06
C PRO A 394 -1.90 28.17 8.99
N TRP A 395 -1.40 29.35 9.35
CA TRP A 395 -1.35 30.51 8.46
C TRP A 395 -0.50 30.26 7.20
N ALA A 396 0.58 29.48 7.30
CA ALA A 396 1.41 29.12 6.15
C ALA A 396 0.60 28.31 5.13
N ALA A 397 -0.19 27.33 5.57
CA ALA A 397 -1.05 26.55 4.68
C ALA A 397 -2.14 27.41 4.01
N VAL A 398 -2.66 28.43 4.72
CA VAL A 398 -3.57 29.42 4.13
C VAL A 398 -2.88 30.21 3.02
N LEU A 399 -1.64 30.68 3.23
CA LEU A 399 -0.89 31.41 2.22
C LEU A 399 -0.55 30.56 0.99
N TYR A 400 -0.17 29.30 1.18
CA TYR A 400 0.04 28.36 0.07
C TYR A 400 -1.25 28.17 -0.73
N SER A 401 -2.37 27.97 -0.05
CA SER A 401 -3.69 27.82 -0.69
C SER A 401 -4.07 29.11 -1.42
N TRP A 402 -3.90 30.27 -0.79
CA TRP A 402 -4.14 31.58 -1.38
C TRP A 402 -3.32 31.80 -2.65
N GLY A 403 -2.02 31.50 -2.61
CA GLY A 403 -1.13 31.60 -3.77
C GLY A 403 -1.57 30.68 -4.92
N LEU A 404 -2.00 29.46 -4.61
CA LEU A 404 -2.48 28.54 -5.65
C LEU A 404 -3.84 28.99 -6.22
N VAL A 405 -4.74 29.54 -5.41
CA VAL A 405 -6.00 30.14 -5.90
C VAL A 405 -5.69 31.32 -6.83
N GLN A 406 -4.71 32.16 -6.48
CA GLN A 406 -4.27 33.28 -7.32
C GLN A 406 -3.75 32.80 -8.69
N LEU A 407 -3.01 31.68 -8.73
CA LEU A 407 -2.57 31.06 -9.99
C LEU A 407 -3.75 30.53 -10.83
N VAL A 408 -4.78 29.98 -10.18
CA VAL A 408 -6.00 29.53 -10.87
C VAL A 408 -6.78 30.72 -11.44
N LEU A 409 -6.88 31.84 -10.71
CA LEU A 409 -7.50 33.07 -11.22
C LEU A 409 -6.76 33.61 -12.46
N LEU A 410 -5.42 33.54 -12.47
CA LEU A 410 -4.59 33.93 -13.62
C LEU A 410 -4.77 33.04 -14.85
N ALA A 411 -5.22 31.79 -14.69
CA ALA A 411 -5.48 30.90 -15.82
C ALA A 411 -6.78 31.24 -16.57
N GLY A 412 -7.69 31.99 -15.95
CA GLY A 412 -8.81 32.71 -16.59
C GLY A 412 -9.92 31.88 -17.26
N LYS A 413 -9.82 30.55 -17.33
CA LYS A 413 -10.81 29.69 -18.02
C LYS A 413 -11.85 29.11 -17.07
N LEU A 414 -12.88 29.90 -16.79
CA LEU A 414 -14.01 29.56 -15.91
C LEU A 414 -14.71 28.24 -16.23
N ASN A 415 -15.07 28.02 -17.50
CA ASN A 415 -15.92 26.90 -17.87
C ASN A 415 -15.22 25.55 -17.66
N THR A 416 -13.91 25.48 -17.96
CA THR A 416 -13.09 24.31 -17.65
C THR A 416 -12.91 24.11 -16.15
N LEU A 417 -12.88 25.20 -15.38
CA LEU A 417 -12.69 25.14 -13.94
C LEU A 417 -13.90 24.54 -13.23
N ALA A 418 -15.12 24.93 -13.61
CA ALA A 418 -16.36 24.48 -12.97
C ALA A 418 -16.55 22.95 -13.08
N ALA A 419 -16.40 22.38 -14.28
CA ALA A 419 -16.53 20.93 -14.48
C ALA A 419 -15.45 20.15 -13.70
N VAL A 420 -14.21 20.64 -13.69
CA VAL A 420 -13.08 20.01 -12.97
C VAL A 420 -13.31 20.05 -11.45
N VAL A 421 -13.80 21.16 -10.90
CA VAL A 421 -14.14 21.28 -9.47
C VAL A 421 -15.15 20.22 -9.05
N THR A 422 -16.25 20.09 -9.78
CA THR A 422 -17.30 19.12 -9.45
C THR A 422 -16.79 17.69 -9.50
N VAL A 423 -15.98 17.36 -10.50
CA VAL A 423 -15.37 16.03 -10.63
C VAL A 423 -14.41 15.75 -9.47
N PHE A 424 -13.57 16.71 -9.06
CA PHE A 424 -12.67 16.51 -7.92
C PHE A 424 -13.41 16.33 -6.59
N TYR A 425 -14.51 17.07 -6.36
CA TYR A 425 -15.36 16.82 -5.18
C TYR A 425 -16.00 15.44 -5.22
N LEU A 426 -16.48 14.99 -6.38
CA LEU A 426 -17.05 13.64 -6.53
C LEU A 426 -16.03 12.53 -6.30
N VAL A 427 -14.77 12.71 -6.71
CA VAL A 427 -13.68 11.78 -6.36
C VAL A 427 -13.49 11.69 -4.85
N ALA A 428 -13.47 12.85 -4.16
CA ALA A 428 -13.35 12.88 -2.70
C ALA A 428 -14.55 12.22 -1.99
N TYR A 429 -15.76 12.35 -2.54
CA TYR A 429 -16.97 11.73 -2.00
C TYR A 429 -16.94 10.21 -2.20
N ALA A 430 -16.63 9.76 -3.42
CA ALA A 430 -16.42 8.35 -3.71
C ALA A 430 -15.34 7.73 -2.81
N ALA A 431 -14.28 8.48 -2.50
CA ALA A 431 -13.24 8.02 -1.59
C ALA A 431 -13.73 7.85 -0.15
N VAL A 432 -14.54 8.77 0.37
CA VAL A 432 -15.14 8.61 1.71
C VAL A 432 -16.07 7.40 1.76
N ASP A 433 -16.87 7.20 0.72
CA ASP A 433 -17.75 6.04 0.61
C ASP A 433 -16.94 4.73 0.51
N LEU A 434 -15.84 4.72 -0.26
CA LEU A 434 -14.92 3.59 -0.36
C LEU A 434 -14.20 3.31 0.97
N SER A 435 -13.81 4.35 1.70
CA SER A 435 -13.23 4.23 3.04
C SER A 435 -14.18 3.54 4.01
N CYS A 436 -15.45 3.96 4.03
CA CYS A 436 -16.46 3.34 4.87
C CYS A 436 -16.75 1.88 4.45
N LEU A 437 -16.86 1.63 3.13
CA LEU A 437 -17.03 0.28 2.58
C LEU A 437 -15.89 -0.66 2.97
N SER A 438 -14.65 -0.17 2.90
CA SER A 438 -13.45 -0.95 3.22
C SER A 438 -13.41 -1.34 4.70
N LEU A 439 -13.82 -0.43 5.60
CA LEU A 439 -13.91 -0.70 7.04
C LEU A 439 -14.95 -1.78 7.37
N GLU A 440 -16.12 -1.71 6.75
CA GLU A 440 -17.19 -2.71 6.88
C GLU A 440 -16.74 -4.09 6.36
N TRP A 441 -16.17 -4.15 5.15
CA TRP A 441 -15.71 -5.39 4.55
C TRP A 441 -14.52 -6.02 5.26
N ALA A 442 -13.62 -5.20 5.81
CA ALA A 442 -12.55 -5.72 6.67
C ALA A 442 -13.08 -6.24 8.00
N SER A 443 -14.31 -5.86 8.40
CA SER A 443 -14.92 -6.16 9.70
C SER A 443 -13.93 -5.93 10.84
N ALA A 444 -13.19 -4.82 10.75
CA ALA A 444 -12.11 -4.52 11.68
C ALA A 444 -12.70 -4.40 13.10
N PRO A 445 -12.17 -5.10 14.12
CA PRO A 445 -12.74 -5.07 15.48
C PRO A 445 -12.80 -3.67 16.12
N ASN A 446 -11.94 -2.77 15.64
CA ASN A 446 -11.87 -1.36 16.03
C ASN A 446 -12.92 -0.49 15.32
N PHE A 447 -13.64 -1.01 14.33
CA PHE A 447 -14.75 -0.33 13.68
C PHE A 447 -16.05 -0.60 14.44
N ARG A 448 -16.44 0.32 15.33
CA ARG A 448 -17.63 0.34 16.18
C ARG A 448 -18.36 1.69 16.10
N PRO A 449 -18.91 2.04 14.93
CA PRO A 449 -19.64 3.30 14.76
C PRO A 449 -20.88 3.34 15.67
N THR A 450 -21.17 4.51 16.23
CA THR A 450 -22.43 4.74 16.99
C THR A 450 -23.57 5.18 16.09
N PHE A 451 -23.27 5.70 14.89
CA PHE A 451 -24.26 6.01 13.87
C PHE A 451 -24.74 4.72 13.18
N SER A 452 -26.06 4.49 13.16
CA SER A 452 -26.65 3.22 12.70
C SER A 452 -27.23 3.24 11.29
N LEU A 453 -27.43 4.42 10.68
CA LEU A 453 -28.05 4.55 9.36
C LEU A 453 -27.03 4.41 8.22
N PHE A 454 -26.18 3.38 8.26
CA PHE A 454 -25.25 3.09 7.18
C PHE A 454 -25.15 1.57 6.99
N SER A 455 -24.73 1.14 5.80
CA SER A 455 -24.46 -0.26 5.48
C SER A 455 -23.45 -0.35 4.34
N TRP A 456 -22.88 -1.54 4.11
CA TRP A 456 -22.03 -1.75 2.94
C TRP A 456 -22.76 -1.45 1.61
N HIS A 457 -24.08 -1.64 1.55
CA HIS A 457 -24.90 -1.30 0.38
C HIS A 457 -24.93 0.21 0.13
N THR A 458 -25.14 1.02 1.17
CA THR A 458 -25.18 2.49 1.03
C THR A 458 -23.83 3.03 0.60
N CYS A 459 -22.73 2.48 1.14
CA CYS A 459 -21.38 2.87 0.75
C CYS A 459 -21.06 2.46 -0.69
N LEU A 460 -21.38 1.23 -1.10
CA LEU A 460 -21.18 0.78 -2.48
C LEU A 460 -22.01 1.62 -3.47
N LEU A 461 -23.27 1.92 -3.11
CA LEU A 461 -24.13 2.77 -3.93
C LEU A 461 -23.61 4.21 -4.00
N GLY A 462 -23.02 4.73 -2.91
CA GLY A 462 -22.36 6.03 -2.88
C GLY A 462 -21.19 6.09 -3.86
N VAL A 463 -20.26 5.12 -3.77
CA VAL A 463 -19.13 4.99 -4.72
C VAL A 463 -19.64 4.91 -6.17
N ALA A 464 -20.59 4.01 -6.44
CA ALA A 464 -21.12 3.81 -7.79
C ALA A 464 -21.81 5.06 -8.33
N SER A 465 -22.59 5.76 -7.51
CA SER A 465 -23.31 6.96 -7.92
C SER A 465 -22.38 8.14 -8.16
N CYS A 466 -21.35 8.34 -7.31
CA CYS A 466 -20.34 9.36 -7.55
C CYS A 466 -19.56 9.10 -8.84
N LEU A 467 -19.12 7.87 -9.08
CA LEU A 467 -18.40 7.50 -10.30
C LEU A 467 -19.28 7.69 -11.56
N LEU A 468 -20.52 7.20 -11.53
CA LEU A 468 -21.47 7.37 -12.63
C LEU A 468 -21.66 8.86 -12.95
N MET A 469 -21.87 9.69 -11.93
CA MET A 469 -22.07 11.13 -12.14
C MET A 469 -20.84 11.84 -12.69
N MET A 470 -19.62 11.45 -12.28
CA MET A 470 -18.40 12.02 -12.85
C MET A 470 -18.35 11.82 -14.37
N PHE A 471 -18.67 10.61 -14.86
CA PHE A 471 -18.69 10.30 -16.28
C PHE A 471 -19.86 10.94 -17.03
N LEU A 472 -21.02 11.13 -16.38
CA LEU A 472 -22.15 11.84 -16.97
C LEU A 472 -21.88 13.34 -17.15
N ILE A 473 -21.16 13.96 -16.20
CA ILE A 473 -20.83 15.39 -16.27
C ILE A 473 -19.76 15.64 -17.34
N SER A 474 -18.62 14.95 -17.24
CA SER A 474 -17.55 15.09 -18.23
C SER A 474 -16.62 13.87 -18.23
N PRO A 475 -16.74 12.97 -19.22
CA PRO A 475 -15.87 11.79 -19.32
C PRO A 475 -14.39 12.14 -19.34
N GLY A 476 -14.02 13.25 -20.00
CA GLY A 476 -12.63 13.71 -20.10
C GLY A 476 -12.03 14.13 -18.75
N ALA A 477 -12.74 14.96 -17.97
CA ALA A 477 -12.24 15.37 -16.66
C ALA A 477 -12.27 14.21 -15.65
N ALA A 478 -13.29 13.35 -15.73
CA ALA A 478 -13.37 12.14 -14.92
C ALA A 478 -12.17 11.22 -15.16
N GLY A 479 -11.89 10.87 -16.42
CA GLY A 479 -10.73 10.06 -16.81
C GLY A 479 -9.40 10.70 -16.38
N GLY A 480 -9.25 12.02 -16.59
CA GLY A 480 -8.08 12.77 -16.16
C GLY A 480 -7.87 12.76 -14.63
N SER A 481 -8.93 12.95 -13.85
CA SER A 481 -8.87 12.95 -12.38
C SER A 481 -8.50 11.58 -11.81
N LEU A 482 -9.05 10.49 -12.37
CA LEU A 482 -8.78 9.12 -11.93
C LEU A 482 -7.35 8.71 -12.29
N LEU A 483 -6.88 9.09 -13.48
CA LEU A 483 -5.49 8.88 -13.90
C LEU A 483 -4.52 9.63 -12.98
N LEU A 484 -4.80 10.91 -12.70
CA LEU A 484 -3.97 11.73 -11.82
C LEU A 484 -3.92 11.16 -10.39
N MET A 485 -5.06 10.71 -9.85
CA MET A 485 -5.12 10.02 -8.56
C MET A 485 -4.27 8.75 -8.57
N GLY A 486 -4.40 7.91 -9.60
CA GLY A 486 -3.61 6.67 -9.74
C GLY A 486 -2.11 6.92 -9.84
N LEU A 487 -1.69 7.93 -10.62
CA LEU A 487 -0.29 8.32 -10.73
C LEU A 487 0.26 8.84 -9.39
N LEU A 488 -0.49 9.67 -8.68
CA LEU A 488 -0.08 10.16 -7.37
C LEU A 488 0.03 9.02 -6.35
N ALA A 489 -0.93 8.08 -6.33
CA ALA A 489 -0.86 6.92 -5.45
C ALA A 489 0.36 6.04 -5.77
N ALA A 490 0.66 5.81 -7.05
CA ALA A 490 1.84 5.07 -7.49
C ALA A 490 3.16 5.78 -7.10
N LEU A 491 3.23 7.10 -7.28
CA LEU A 491 4.39 7.91 -6.89
C LEU A 491 4.59 7.93 -5.37
N LEU A 492 3.51 8.05 -4.59
CA LEU A 492 3.58 7.98 -3.14
C LEU A 492 3.97 6.58 -2.66
N THR A 493 3.50 5.52 -3.33
CA THR A 493 3.94 4.14 -3.03
C THR A 493 5.42 3.94 -3.35
N ALA A 494 5.91 4.53 -4.45
CA ALA A 494 7.31 4.43 -4.84
C ALA A 494 8.26 5.24 -3.95
N ARG A 495 7.78 6.35 -3.35
CA ARG A 495 8.57 7.21 -2.45
C ARG A 495 8.40 6.88 -0.97
N GLY A 496 7.26 6.29 -0.61
CA GLY A 496 6.78 6.19 0.76
C GLY A 496 7.64 5.28 1.63
N GLY A 497 7.86 5.73 2.87
CA GLY A 497 8.37 4.90 3.95
C GLY A 497 7.22 4.29 4.78
N PRO A 498 7.55 3.48 5.80
CA PRO A 498 6.59 2.98 6.78
C PRO A 498 5.78 4.13 7.37
N SER A 499 4.46 3.99 7.43
CA SER A 499 3.66 4.89 8.29
C SER A 499 3.54 4.33 9.69
N SER A 500 3.23 5.24 10.63
CA SER A 500 3.04 4.93 12.04
C SER A 500 1.63 4.46 12.40
N TRP A 501 0.70 4.35 11.43
CA TRP A 501 -0.69 3.98 11.71
C TRP A 501 -1.15 2.74 10.92
N GLY A 502 -2.13 2.04 11.48
CA GLY A 502 -2.70 0.84 10.88
C GLY A 502 -3.47 1.12 9.59
N TYR A 503 -3.42 0.17 8.67
CA TYR A 503 -4.13 0.22 7.38
C TYR A 503 -5.26 -0.79 7.32
N VAL A 504 -6.35 -0.44 6.65
CA VAL A 504 -7.40 -1.42 6.32
C VAL A 504 -6.87 -2.48 5.33
N SER A 505 -5.89 -2.14 4.48
CA SER A 505 -5.25 -3.09 3.58
C SER A 505 -4.59 -4.26 4.31
N GLN A 506 -3.97 -4.03 5.47
CA GLN A 506 -3.39 -5.09 6.31
C GLN A 506 -4.46 -6.00 6.92
N ALA A 507 -5.60 -5.44 7.34
CA ALA A 507 -6.73 -6.23 7.83
C ALA A 507 -7.33 -7.12 6.74
N LEU A 508 -7.51 -6.56 5.53
CA LEU A 508 -7.96 -7.32 4.36
C LEU A 508 -6.96 -8.41 3.96
N LEU A 509 -5.66 -8.08 3.95
CA LEU A 509 -4.59 -9.05 3.68
C LEU A 509 -4.61 -10.19 4.70
N PHE A 510 -4.70 -9.88 5.99
CA PHE A 510 -4.78 -10.87 7.06
C PHE A 510 -5.97 -11.81 6.86
N HIS A 511 -7.16 -11.25 6.63
CA HIS A 511 -8.37 -12.04 6.41
C HIS A 511 -8.22 -12.97 5.19
N GLN A 512 -7.63 -12.46 4.11
CA GLN A 512 -7.44 -13.20 2.88
C GLN A 512 -6.37 -14.29 3.01
N VAL A 513 -5.24 -14.00 3.66
CA VAL A 513 -4.18 -14.97 3.96
C VAL A 513 -4.73 -16.09 4.84
N ARG A 514 -5.48 -15.76 5.90
CA ARG A 514 -6.16 -16.75 6.75
C ARG A 514 -7.10 -17.65 5.93
N LYS A 515 -7.94 -17.06 5.06
CA LYS A 515 -8.87 -17.82 4.21
C LYS A 515 -8.15 -18.75 3.25
N TYR A 516 -7.03 -18.32 2.66
CA TYR A 516 -6.23 -19.17 1.78
C TYR A 516 -5.48 -20.26 2.54
N LEU A 517 -4.92 -19.98 3.72
CA LEU A 517 -4.29 -20.98 4.57
C LEU A 517 -5.26 -22.06 5.02
N LEU A 518 -6.52 -21.72 5.32
CA LEU A 518 -7.57 -22.70 5.62
C LEU A 518 -7.97 -23.55 4.41
N ARG A 519 -7.87 -23.00 3.19
CA ARG A 519 -8.11 -23.74 1.93
C ARG A 519 -6.94 -24.63 1.53
N LEU A 520 -5.72 -24.33 2.01
CA LEU A 520 -4.54 -25.16 1.83
C LEU A 520 -4.62 -26.38 2.77
N ASP A 521 -5.44 -27.36 2.36
CA ASP A 521 -5.72 -28.56 3.15
C ASP A 521 -4.53 -29.52 3.16
N VAL A 522 -3.95 -29.72 4.35
CA VAL A 522 -2.81 -30.64 4.57
C VAL A 522 -3.17 -32.09 4.23
N ARG A 523 -4.45 -32.46 4.30
CA ARG A 523 -4.91 -33.82 3.97
C ARG A 523 -4.91 -34.09 2.46
N LYS A 524 -4.86 -33.05 1.63
CA LYS A 524 -4.78 -33.13 0.17
C LYS A 524 -3.35 -32.96 -0.33
N ASP A 525 -2.36 -33.20 0.53
CA ASP A 525 -0.96 -33.12 0.13
C ASP A 525 -0.67 -34.16 -0.97
N HIS A 526 0.12 -33.76 -1.95
CA HIS A 526 0.42 -34.57 -3.13
C HIS A 526 1.79 -34.18 -3.64
N VAL A 527 2.58 -35.16 -4.10
CA VAL A 527 3.96 -34.97 -4.55
C VAL A 527 4.09 -33.86 -5.60
N LYS A 528 3.11 -33.73 -6.50
CA LYS A 528 3.01 -32.64 -7.50
C LYS A 528 3.01 -31.21 -6.92
N PHE A 529 2.52 -31.02 -5.70
CA PHE A 529 2.46 -29.72 -5.03
C PHE A 529 3.61 -29.49 -4.05
N TRP A 530 4.45 -30.51 -3.83
CA TRP A 530 5.57 -30.45 -2.90
C TRP A 530 6.52 -29.31 -3.27
N ARG A 531 6.99 -28.58 -2.25
CA ARG A 531 7.98 -27.51 -2.36
C ARG A 531 8.98 -27.62 -1.21
N PRO A 532 10.23 -27.16 -1.39
CA PRO A 532 11.17 -27.05 -0.28
C PRO A 532 10.65 -26.04 0.74
N GLN A 533 10.48 -26.48 1.98
CA GLN A 533 10.09 -25.63 3.10
C GLN A 533 11.20 -25.70 4.15
N LEU A 534 12.10 -24.73 4.11
CA LEU A 534 13.38 -24.79 4.82
C LEU A 534 13.27 -24.11 6.19
N LEU A 535 13.79 -24.77 7.22
CA LEU A 535 14.14 -24.16 8.51
C LEU A 535 15.67 -24.17 8.62
N LEU A 536 16.30 -23.01 8.51
CA LEU A 536 17.75 -22.88 8.72
C LEU A 536 17.99 -22.50 10.18
N LEU A 537 18.67 -23.36 10.93
CA LEU A 537 19.13 -23.00 12.26
C LEU A 537 20.43 -22.22 12.17
N VAL A 538 20.40 -20.99 12.67
CA VAL A 538 21.51 -20.04 12.63
C VAL A 538 22.00 -19.78 14.04
N GLY A 539 23.24 -20.17 14.34
CA GLY A 539 23.87 -19.84 15.62
C GLY A 539 24.27 -18.36 15.68
N ASN A 540 25.11 -17.92 14.74
CA ASN A 540 25.49 -16.52 14.59
C ASN A 540 25.34 -16.09 13.11
N PRO A 541 24.51 -15.09 12.80
CA PRO A 541 24.26 -14.68 11.42
C PRO A 541 25.49 -14.10 10.71
N ARG A 542 26.43 -13.51 11.46
CA ARG A 542 27.68 -12.95 10.90
C ARG A 542 28.52 -13.99 10.17
N GLY A 543 28.55 -15.21 10.70
CA GLY A 543 29.25 -16.34 10.07
C GLY A 543 28.39 -17.16 9.10
N ALA A 544 27.07 -17.02 9.17
CA ALA A 544 26.14 -17.83 8.38
C ALA A 544 25.62 -17.13 7.11
N LEU A 545 26.00 -15.87 6.85
CA LEU A 545 25.45 -15.06 5.75
C LEU A 545 25.47 -15.77 4.37
N PRO A 546 26.56 -16.44 3.94
CA PRO A 546 26.55 -17.18 2.67
C PRO A 546 25.51 -18.32 2.66
N LEU A 547 25.32 -18.99 3.80
CA LEU A 547 24.34 -20.05 3.95
C LEU A 547 22.90 -19.51 3.95
N LEU A 548 22.66 -18.32 4.51
CA LEU A 548 21.35 -17.65 4.42
C LEU A 548 20.96 -17.42 2.96
N ARG A 549 21.90 -16.94 2.15
CA ARG A 549 21.69 -16.71 0.71
C ARG A 549 21.51 -17.99 -0.07
N LEU A 550 22.33 -19.02 0.19
CA LEU A 550 22.18 -20.32 -0.45
C LEU A 550 20.83 -20.95 -0.12
N ALA A 551 20.38 -20.92 1.13
CA ALA A 551 19.08 -21.42 1.53
C ALA A 551 17.93 -20.63 0.87
N ASN A 552 18.07 -19.31 0.74
CA ASN A 552 17.11 -18.47 0.00
C ASN A 552 17.02 -18.84 -1.50
N GLN A 553 18.11 -19.32 -2.11
CA GLN A 553 18.09 -19.85 -3.47
C GLN A 553 17.46 -21.25 -3.51
N LEU A 554 17.86 -22.12 -2.59
CA LEU A 554 17.42 -23.51 -2.51
C LEU A 554 15.91 -23.65 -2.23
N LYS A 555 15.30 -22.70 -1.51
CA LYS A 555 13.84 -22.68 -1.29
C LYS A 555 13.07 -22.42 -2.59
N LYS A 556 13.68 -21.72 -3.56
CA LYS A 556 13.04 -21.14 -4.75
C LYS A 556 11.82 -20.27 -4.37
N GLY A 557 10.62 -20.83 -4.48
CA GLY A 557 9.34 -20.18 -4.11
C GLY A 557 8.63 -20.85 -2.94
N GLY A 558 9.31 -21.71 -2.19
CA GLY A 558 8.79 -22.33 -0.98
C GLY A 558 9.02 -21.49 0.28
N LEU A 559 8.61 -22.06 1.42
CA LEU A 559 8.76 -21.46 2.73
C LEU A 559 10.23 -21.46 3.17
N TYR A 560 10.66 -20.39 3.83
CA TYR A 560 11.97 -20.31 4.45
C TYR A 560 11.87 -19.59 5.78
N VAL A 561 12.35 -20.25 6.83
CA VAL A 561 12.35 -19.76 8.20
C VAL A 561 13.79 -19.75 8.72
N LEU A 562 14.22 -18.62 9.25
CA LEU A 562 15.43 -18.48 10.05
C LEU A 562 15.10 -18.81 11.49
N GLY A 563 15.63 -19.92 11.98
CA GLY A 563 15.50 -20.36 13.36
C GLY A 563 16.73 -19.98 14.18
N HIS A 564 16.55 -19.37 15.34
CA HIS A 564 17.62 -19.18 16.30
C HIS A 564 17.18 -19.58 17.70
N VAL A 565 18.09 -20.22 18.43
CA VAL A 565 17.87 -20.66 19.80
C VAL A 565 18.72 -19.80 20.72
N THR A 566 18.08 -18.97 21.52
CA THR A 566 18.70 -18.24 22.62
C THR A 566 18.78 -19.19 23.82
N LEU A 567 19.97 -19.36 24.38
CA LEU A 567 20.17 -20.18 25.57
C LEU A 567 19.80 -19.39 26.83
N GLY A 568 18.96 -19.98 27.66
CA GLY A 568 18.57 -19.40 28.93
C GLY A 568 17.31 -20.04 29.49
N ASP A 569 17.01 -19.69 30.73
CA ASP A 569 15.78 -20.07 31.41
C ASP A 569 14.96 -18.81 31.67
N LEU A 570 13.68 -18.83 31.29
CA LEU A 570 12.82 -17.63 31.35
C LEU A 570 12.65 -17.15 32.78
N ASP A 571 12.57 -18.08 33.74
CA ASP A 571 12.40 -17.78 35.16
C ASP A 571 13.62 -17.05 35.76
N SER A 572 14.79 -17.19 35.13
CA SER A 572 16.04 -16.55 35.56
C SER A 572 16.24 -15.13 35.01
N LEU A 573 15.40 -14.70 34.07
CA LEU A 573 15.55 -13.44 33.32
C LEU A 573 14.44 -12.44 33.69
N PRO A 574 14.74 -11.14 33.83
CA PRO A 574 13.74 -10.13 34.20
C PRO A 574 12.69 -9.89 33.10
N SER A 575 13.04 -10.18 31.84
CA SER A 575 12.19 -10.05 30.67
C SER A 575 12.63 -11.04 29.59
N ASP A 576 11.76 -11.28 28.61
CA ASP A 576 12.05 -12.17 27.50
C ASP A 576 13.17 -11.58 26.60
N PRO A 577 14.36 -12.21 26.52
CA PRO A 577 15.47 -11.71 25.72
C PRO A 577 15.22 -11.80 24.21
N VAL A 578 14.21 -12.55 23.78
CA VAL A 578 13.90 -12.78 22.36
C VAL A 578 13.23 -11.56 21.72
N GLN A 579 12.35 -10.88 22.45
CA GLN A 579 11.60 -9.72 21.93
C GLN A 579 12.50 -8.60 21.36
N PRO A 580 13.52 -8.09 22.09
CA PRO A 580 14.39 -7.03 21.56
C PRO A 580 15.24 -7.51 20.38
N GLN A 581 15.65 -8.79 20.36
CA GLN A 581 16.45 -9.35 19.27
C GLN A 581 15.64 -9.50 17.98
N TYR A 582 14.32 -9.70 18.07
CA TYR A 582 13.47 -9.95 16.90
C TYR A 582 13.57 -8.83 15.84
N GLY A 583 13.62 -7.57 16.26
CA GLY A 583 13.83 -6.43 15.35
C GLY A 583 15.18 -6.48 14.61
N ALA A 584 16.25 -6.90 15.30
CA ALA A 584 17.56 -7.10 14.69
C ALA A 584 17.54 -8.21 13.63
N TRP A 585 16.82 -9.31 13.87
CA TRP A 585 16.68 -10.39 12.90
C TRP A 585 15.82 -10.01 11.68
N LEU A 586 14.74 -9.24 11.85
CA LEU A 586 13.99 -8.71 10.71
C LEU A 586 14.87 -7.80 9.84
N SER A 587 15.64 -6.92 10.47
CA SER A 587 16.53 -6.04 9.73
C SER A 587 17.72 -6.78 9.09
N LEU A 588 18.14 -7.92 9.64
CA LEU A 588 19.06 -8.84 8.97
C LEU A 588 18.44 -9.43 7.70
N VAL A 589 17.19 -9.91 7.75
CA VAL A 589 16.47 -10.43 6.58
C VAL A 589 16.39 -9.38 5.47
N ASP A 590 16.10 -8.13 5.84
CA ASP A 590 16.06 -7.00 4.92
C ASP A 590 17.42 -6.70 4.29
N ARG A 591 18.50 -6.59 5.09
CA ARG A 591 19.85 -6.32 4.56
C ARG A 591 20.45 -7.47 3.78
N ALA A 592 20.18 -8.71 4.18
CA ALA A 592 20.57 -9.90 3.44
C ALA A 592 19.75 -10.10 2.16
N GLN A 593 18.66 -9.34 1.96
CA GLN A 593 17.72 -9.46 0.84
C GLN A 593 17.19 -10.89 0.65
N VAL A 594 16.96 -11.60 1.77
CA VAL A 594 16.41 -12.96 1.77
C VAL A 594 14.90 -12.93 2.03
N LYS A 595 14.17 -13.84 1.40
CA LYS A 595 12.72 -13.95 1.60
C LYS A 595 12.44 -14.99 2.67
N ALA A 596 12.73 -14.64 3.91
CA ALA A 596 12.63 -15.53 5.06
C ALA A 596 11.69 -14.97 6.14
N PHE A 597 11.04 -15.86 6.86
CA PHE A 597 10.43 -15.57 8.15
C PHE A 597 11.48 -15.77 9.26
N VAL A 598 11.26 -15.18 10.42
CA VAL A 598 12.14 -15.31 11.57
C VAL A 598 11.35 -15.96 12.69
N ASP A 599 11.87 -17.08 13.22
CA ASP A 599 11.36 -17.71 14.44
C ASP A 599 12.52 -17.83 15.44
N LEU A 600 12.37 -17.16 16.58
CA LEU A 600 13.33 -17.18 17.66
C LEU A 600 12.72 -17.91 18.86
N THR A 601 13.51 -18.72 19.57
CA THR A 601 13.04 -19.42 20.77
C THR A 601 14.06 -19.33 21.89
N LEU A 602 13.57 -19.19 23.12
CA LEU A 602 14.36 -19.38 24.34
C LEU A 602 14.29 -20.86 24.76
N SER A 603 15.43 -21.46 25.11
CA SER A 603 15.50 -22.86 25.53
C SER A 603 16.76 -23.15 26.35
N PRO A 604 16.74 -24.10 27.30
CA PRO A 604 17.93 -24.46 28.09
C PRO A 604 19.02 -25.15 27.26
N SER A 605 18.65 -25.79 26.14
CA SER A 605 19.60 -26.39 25.20
C SER A 605 19.24 -26.07 23.76
N VAL A 606 20.26 -26.02 22.89
CA VAL A 606 20.08 -25.80 21.45
C VAL A 606 19.25 -26.93 20.83
N ARG A 607 19.48 -28.18 21.27
CA ARG A 607 18.72 -29.35 20.80
C ARG A 607 17.23 -29.23 21.12
N GLN A 608 16.87 -28.91 22.36
CA GLN A 608 15.46 -28.73 22.73
C GLN A 608 14.83 -27.56 21.97
N GLY A 609 15.54 -26.45 21.80
CA GLY A 609 15.07 -25.32 21.01
C GLY A 609 14.84 -25.68 19.54
N ALA A 610 15.74 -26.47 18.94
CA ALA A 610 15.58 -27.01 17.59
C ALA A 610 14.33 -27.89 17.48
N GLN A 611 14.05 -28.74 18.48
CA GLN A 611 12.81 -29.54 18.52
C GLN A 611 11.55 -28.66 18.61
N HIS A 612 11.59 -27.57 19.37
CA HIS A 612 10.47 -26.62 19.46
C HIS A 612 10.21 -25.98 18.09
N LEU A 613 11.25 -25.45 17.43
CA LEU A 613 11.15 -24.84 16.11
C LEU A 613 10.63 -25.84 15.07
N LEU A 614 11.15 -27.06 15.02
CA LEU A 614 10.70 -28.07 14.05
C LEU A 614 9.23 -28.47 14.19
N ARG A 615 8.67 -28.42 15.41
CA ARG A 615 7.27 -28.79 15.69
C ARG A 615 6.30 -27.62 15.49
N ILE A 616 6.72 -26.43 15.91
CA ILE A 616 5.82 -25.28 16.11
C ILE A 616 5.93 -24.27 14.96
N SER A 617 7.07 -24.16 14.28
CA SER A 617 7.25 -23.20 13.18
C SER A 617 6.27 -23.44 12.03
N GLY A 618 5.67 -22.36 11.56
CA GLY A 618 4.70 -22.35 10.47
C GLY A 618 3.23 -22.59 10.90
N LEU A 619 2.32 -22.43 9.95
CA LEU A 619 0.86 -22.50 10.19
C LEU A 619 0.14 -23.22 9.06
N GLY A 620 -0.78 -24.14 9.41
CA GLY A 620 -1.53 -24.94 8.44
C GLY A 620 -0.61 -25.79 7.55
N GLY A 621 -0.80 -25.70 6.23
CA GLY A 621 0.05 -26.38 5.23
C GLY A 621 1.40 -25.70 4.94
N MET A 622 1.70 -24.55 5.55
CA MET A 622 2.99 -23.88 5.43
C MET A 622 3.84 -24.16 6.67
N LYS A 623 4.55 -25.29 6.67
CA LYS A 623 5.44 -25.72 7.76
C LYS A 623 6.76 -26.26 7.23
N PRO A 624 7.90 -25.96 7.87
CA PRO A 624 9.17 -26.51 7.44
C PRO A 624 9.13 -28.04 7.32
N ASN A 625 9.60 -28.54 6.17
CA ASN A 625 9.76 -29.96 5.89
C ASN A 625 11.23 -30.37 5.80
N THR A 626 12.15 -29.40 5.80
CA THR A 626 13.59 -29.62 5.68
C THR A 626 14.33 -28.77 6.71
N LEU A 627 15.10 -29.42 7.58
CA LEU A 627 16.04 -28.78 8.49
C LEU A 627 17.35 -28.53 7.77
N VAL A 628 17.87 -27.31 7.86
CA VAL A 628 19.20 -26.95 7.34
C VAL A 628 20.08 -26.55 8.53
N LEU A 629 21.26 -27.17 8.62
CA LEU A 629 22.28 -26.87 9.64
C LEU A 629 23.59 -26.50 8.97
N GLY A 630 24.35 -25.58 9.57
CA GLY A 630 25.78 -25.47 9.30
C GLY A 630 26.51 -26.72 9.82
N PHE A 631 27.49 -27.21 9.06
CA PHE A 631 28.26 -28.38 9.44
C PHE A 631 29.06 -28.10 10.71
N TYR A 632 29.15 -29.09 11.59
CA TYR A 632 29.91 -28.99 12.83
C TYR A 632 31.37 -29.38 12.58
N ASP A 633 32.26 -28.39 12.51
CA ASP A 633 33.72 -28.59 12.37
C ASP A 633 34.53 -27.60 13.21
N ASP A 634 35.85 -27.82 13.33
CA ASP A 634 36.77 -26.99 14.12
C ASP A 634 37.25 -25.71 13.45
N ALA A 635 36.81 -25.45 12.22
CA ALA A 635 37.14 -24.23 11.51
C ALA A 635 36.62 -22.98 12.27
N PRO A 636 37.44 -21.92 12.41
CA PRO A 636 36.97 -20.67 12.98
C PRO A 636 35.96 -20.00 12.02
N PRO A 637 34.81 -19.51 12.52
CA PRO A 637 33.82 -18.84 11.68
C PRO A 637 34.38 -17.51 11.15
N GLN A 638 34.25 -17.29 9.85
CA GLN A 638 34.62 -16.03 9.21
C GLN A 638 33.51 -14.99 9.40
N ASP A 639 33.87 -13.72 9.57
CA ASP A 639 32.91 -12.64 9.70
C ASP A 639 32.57 -12.06 8.32
N HIS A 640 31.44 -12.50 7.76
CA HIS A 640 31.02 -12.05 6.45
C HIS A 640 30.40 -10.65 6.46
N PHE A 641 30.04 -10.09 7.62
CA PHE A 641 29.50 -8.72 7.66
C PHE A 641 30.57 -7.66 7.38
N LEU A 642 31.83 -7.97 7.69
CA LEU A 642 32.95 -7.06 7.40
C LEU A 642 33.36 -7.04 5.93
N THR A 643 33.08 -8.13 5.21
CA THR A 643 33.46 -8.30 3.80
C THR A 643 32.33 -7.97 2.85
N ASP A 644 31.08 -8.04 3.32
CA ASP A 644 29.92 -7.84 2.47
C ASP A 644 29.49 -6.36 2.40
N PRO A 645 29.36 -5.79 1.18
CA PRO A 645 29.02 -4.39 1.00
C PRO A 645 27.68 -3.98 1.63
N ALA A 646 26.71 -4.91 1.76
CA ALA A 646 25.41 -4.61 2.36
C ALA A 646 25.47 -4.40 3.88
N PHE A 647 26.58 -4.79 4.52
CA PHE A 647 26.77 -4.72 5.97
C PHE A 647 27.97 -3.86 6.37
N SER A 648 28.91 -3.58 5.46
CA SER A 648 30.11 -2.78 5.71
C SER A 648 29.87 -1.27 5.71
N GLU A 649 28.70 -0.79 5.29
CA GLU A 649 28.46 0.65 5.17
C GLU A 649 28.58 1.37 6.53
N PRO A 650 29.37 2.47 6.59
CA PRO A 650 29.42 3.32 7.78
C PRO A 650 28.05 3.95 7.96
N ALA A 651 27.51 3.88 9.18
CA ALA A 651 26.31 4.62 9.54
C ALA A 651 26.51 6.09 9.13
N ASP A 652 25.80 6.55 8.09
CA ASP A 652 25.72 7.96 7.74
C ASP A 652 25.23 8.69 9.00
N SER A 653 26.17 9.29 9.73
CA SER A 653 25.96 9.96 11.01
C SER A 653 25.25 11.31 10.86
N THR A 654 24.82 11.66 9.64
CA THR A 654 24.18 12.93 9.31
C THR A 654 22.65 12.85 9.24
N ARG A 655 22.06 11.65 9.29
CA ARG A 655 20.60 11.49 9.43
C ARG A 655 20.27 11.19 10.89
N GLU A 656 19.78 12.20 11.61
CA GLU A 656 19.06 12.01 12.87
C GLU A 656 18.01 10.89 12.68
N GLY A 657 18.16 9.78 13.39
CA GLY A 657 17.32 8.59 13.25
C GLY A 657 17.90 7.44 12.41
N SER A 658 19.19 7.46 12.03
CA SER A 658 19.85 6.29 11.44
C SER A 658 19.99 5.17 12.48
N SER A 659 19.54 3.96 12.10
CA SER A 659 19.61 2.77 12.94
C SER A 659 21.07 2.41 13.26
N PRO A 660 21.36 1.84 14.45
CA PRO A 660 22.69 1.32 14.74
C PRO A 660 23.15 0.37 13.62
N ALA A 661 24.45 0.39 13.30
CA ALA A 661 25.02 -0.53 12.34
C ALA A 661 24.66 -1.96 12.75
N LEU A 662 24.11 -2.76 11.83
CA LEU A 662 23.61 -4.10 12.16
C LEU A 662 24.69 -5.00 12.81
N SER A 663 25.97 -4.72 12.53
CA SER A 663 27.13 -5.37 13.15
C SER A 663 27.22 -5.20 14.66
N THR A 664 26.60 -4.17 15.25
CA THR A 664 26.53 -3.97 16.70
C THR A 664 25.37 -4.73 17.35
N LEU A 665 24.34 -5.10 16.57
CA LEU A 665 23.17 -5.84 17.05
C LEU A 665 23.43 -7.34 17.21
N PHE A 666 24.46 -7.88 16.54
CA PHE A 666 24.85 -9.28 16.62
C PHE A 666 26.27 -9.44 17.19
N PRO A 667 26.46 -10.34 18.18
CA PRO A 667 27.77 -10.54 18.79
C PRO A 667 28.78 -11.02 17.75
N PRO A 668 30.08 -10.71 17.92
CA PRO A 668 31.11 -11.17 16.99
C PRO A 668 31.15 -12.71 16.90
N PRO A 669 31.59 -13.27 15.76
CA PRO A 669 31.77 -14.72 15.64
C PRO A 669 32.71 -15.26 16.73
N ARG A 670 32.55 -16.53 17.09
CA ARG A 670 33.34 -17.14 18.18
C ARG A 670 34.84 -17.05 17.87
N ALA A 671 35.65 -16.79 18.90
CA ALA A 671 37.10 -16.89 18.79
C ALA A 671 37.55 -18.36 18.63
N PRO A 672 38.66 -18.63 17.92
CA PRO A 672 39.26 -19.96 17.86
C PRO A 672 39.46 -20.54 19.26
N GLY A 673 39.05 -21.79 19.49
CA GLY A 673 39.17 -22.48 20.79
C GLY A 673 38.12 -22.15 21.85
N SER A 674 37.24 -21.17 21.64
CA SER A 674 36.15 -20.88 22.58
C SER A 674 35.13 -22.02 22.67
N PRO A 675 34.52 -22.25 23.85
CA PRO A 675 33.54 -23.32 24.04
C PRO A 675 32.30 -23.10 23.18
N ARG A 676 31.71 -24.20 22.68
CA ARG A 676 30.52 -24.17 21.84
C ARG A 676 29.27 -24.42 22.67
N ALA A 677 28.21 -23.70 22.35
CA ALA A 677 26.89 -23.86 22.95
C ALA A 677 26.25 -25.23 22.67
N LEU A 678 26.57 -25.85 21.53
CA LEU A 678 26.10 -27.16 21.12
C LEU A 678 27.28 -28.13 21.12
N ASN A 679 27.16 -29.26 21.83
CA ASN A 679 28.19 -30.29 21.82
C ASN A 679 28.02 -31.21 20.57
N PRO A 680 29.03 -32.01 20.19
CA PRO A 680 28.96 -32.89 19.02
C PRO A 680 27.83 -33.93 19.10
N GLN A 681 27.56 -34.46 20.30
CA GLN A 681 26.52 -35.48 20.50
C GLN A 681 25.13 -34.89 20.26
N ASP A 682 24.83 -33.72 20.80
CA ASP A 682 23.57 -33.01 20.65
C ASP A 682 23.37 -32.50 19.22
N TYR A 683 24.45 -32.15 18.51
CA TYR A 683 24.37 -31.82 17.08
C TYR A 683 23.85 -33.01 16.26
N VAL A 684 24.47 -34.19 16.42
CA VAL A 684 24.03 -35.41 15.73
C VAL A 684 22.66 -35.86 16.24
N ALA A 685 22.37 -35.69 17.54
CA ALA A 685 21.06 -35.98 18.10
C ALA A 685 19.97 -35.06 17.51
N THR A 686 20.28 -33.79 17.22
CA THR A 686 19.35 -32.86 16.56
C THR A 686 19.04 -33.34 15.14
N VAL A 687 20.04 -33.83 14.41
CA VAL A 687 19.84 -34.47 13.09
C VAL A 687 18.95 -35.71 13.22
N ALA A 688 19.24 -36.58 14.18
CA ALA A 688 18.46 -37.79 14.43
C ALA A 688 17.01 -37.46 14.82
N ASP A 689 16.81 -36.44 15.65
CA ASP A 689 15.48 -35.98 16.08
C ASP A 689 14.67 -35.44 14.89
N ALA A 690 15.29 -34.66 13.99
CA ALA A 690 14.63 -34.16 12.78
C ALA A 690 14.15 -35.32 11.87
N LEU A 691 15.00 -36.33 11.67
CA LEU A 691 14.64 -37.52 10.89
C LEU A 691 13.51 -38.32 11.56
N LYS A 692 13.54 -38.48 12.90
CA LYS A 692 12.45 -39.10 13.68
C LYS A 692 11.13 -38.32 13.56
N MET A 693 11.21 -37.00 13.38
CA MET A 693 10.05 -36.14 13.11
C MET A 693 9.63 -36.10 11.63
N ASN A 694 10.16 -37.01 10.81
CA ASN A 694 9.90 -37.11 9.37
C ASN A 694 10.20 -35.80 8.63
N LYS A 695 11.34 -35.18 8.97
CA LYS A 695 11.87 -33.98 8.30
C LYS A 695 13.11 -34.35 7.50
N ASN A 696 13.23 -33.80 6.30
CA ASN A 696 14.45 -33.90 5.51
C ASN A 696 15.56 -33.10 6.21
N VAL A 697 16.82 -33.46 5.98
CA VAL A 697 17.98 -32.79 6.60
C VAL A 697 18.99 -32.40 5.54
N VAL A 698 19.55 -31.19 5.66
CA VAL A 698 20.66 -30.70 4.87
C VAL A 698 21.73 -30.15 5.81
N LEU A 699 22.96 -30.68 5.73
CA LEU A 699 24.12 -30.14 6.44
C LEU A 699 25.03 -29.42 5.45
N ALA A 700 25.32 -28.15 5.70
CA ALA A 700 26.12 -27.32 4.81
C ALA A 700 27.52 -27.09 5.36
N ARG A 701 28.54 -27.59 4.67
CA ARG A 701 29.96 -27.40 5.01
C ARG A 701 30.63 -26.45 4.03
N ALA A 702 31.63 -25.70 4.51
CA ALA A 702 32.43 -24.78 3.72
C ALA A 702 31.61 -23.73 2.93
N SER A 703 30.46 -23.28 3.49
CA SER A 703 29.59 -22.30 2.83
C SER A 703 30.26 -20.94 2.61
N GLY A 704 31.32 -20.61 3.35
CA GLY A 704 32.09 -19.38 3.15
C GLY A 704 32.84 -19.33 1.81
N ALA A 705 33.11 -20.49 1.20
CA ALA A 705 33.78 -20.59 -0.11
C ALA A 705 32.79 -20.65 -1.28
N LEU A 706 31.49 -20.40 -1.05
CA LEU A 706 30.50 -20.35 -2.13
C LEU A 706 30.86 -19.24 -3.12
N PRO A 707 30.70 -19.49 -4.43
CA PRO A 707 30.93 -18.45 -5.43
C PRO A 707 29.96 -17.28 -5.23
N PRO A 708 30.32 -16.06 -5.70
CA PRO A 708 29.48 -14.89 -5.57
C PRO A 708 28.09 -15.11 -6.21
N GLU A 709 27.08 -14.38 -5.72
CA GLU A 709 25.64 -14.65 -5.93
C GLU A 709 25.18 -14.83 -7.38
N ARG A 710 25.93 -14.35 -8.37
CA ARG A 710 25.70 -14.63 -9.78
C ARG A 710 26.94 -15.24 -10.41
N LEU A 711 26.82 -16.49 -10.83
CA LEU A 711 27.76 -17.13 -11.75
C LEU A 711 27.60 -16.47 -13.13
N SER A 712 28.18 -15.28 -13.32
CA SER A 712 27.99 -14.47 -14.53
C SER A 712 28.56 -15.18 -15.75
N ARG A 713 27.78 -15.27 -16.83
CA ARG A 713 28.34 -15.29 -18.19
C ARG A 713 28.91 -13.89 -18.42
N GLY A 714 30.16 -13.66 -18.06
CA GLY A 714 30.82 -12.39 -18.32
C GLY A 714 30.67 -12.01 -19.79
N SER A 715 30.26 -10.77 -20.06
CA SER A 715 30.10 -10.24 -21.43
C SER A 715 31.43 -10.04 -22.17
N GLY A 716 32.59 -10.33 -21.56
CA GLY A 716 33.89 -10.03 -22.15
C GLY A 716 35.10 -10.73 -21.54
N GLY A 717 34.90 -11.79 -20.74
CA GLY A 717 35.98 -12.59 -20.15
C GLY A 717 35.58 -14.05 -20.17
N THR A 718 36.55 -14.93 -20.38
CA THR A 718 36.42 -16.40 -20.41
C THR A 718 35.29 -16.90 -19.49
N SER A 719 34.23 -17.46 -20.07
CA SER A 719 33.12 -18.02 -19.30
C SER A 719 33.62 -19.27 -18.57
N GLN A 720 34.13 -19.11 -17.34
CA GLN A 720 34.42 -20.25 -16.47
C GLN A 720 33.16 -21.10 -16.32
N LEU A 721 33.25 -22.37 -16.68
CA LEU A 721 32.17 -23.34 -16.56
C LEU A 721 32.14 -23.88 -15.14
N HIS A 722 31.12 -23.49 -14.38
CA HIS A 722 30.88 -24.00 -13.04
C HIS A 722 30.07 -25.30 -13.10
N HIS A 723 30.42 -26.25 -12.24
CA HIS A 723 29.68 -27.51 -12.10
C HIS A 723 29.06 -27.65 -10.72
N VAL A 724 27.89 -28.26 -10.67
CA VAL A 724 27.25 -28.75 -9.45
C VAL A 724 27.33 -30.26 -9.48
N ASP A 725 28.12 -30.81 -8.56
CA ASP A 725 28.39 -32.25 -8.50
C ASP A 725 27.38 -32.93 -7.57
N VAL A 726 26.85 -34.06 -7.99
CA VAL A 726 25.81 -34.80 -7.26
C VAL A 726 26.22 -36.26 -7.13
N TRP A 727 26.30 -36.73 -5.89
CA TRP A 727 26.58 -38.12 -5.54
C TRP A 727 25.35 -38.74 -4.86
N PRO A 728 24.38 -39.25 -5.64
CA PRO A 728 23.09 -39.73 -5.14
C PRO A 728 23.18 -41.16 -4.57
N LEU A 729 24.25 -41.48 -3.85
CA LEU A 729 24.43 -42.78 -3.22
C LEU A 729 25.25 -42.66 -1.94
N ASN A 730 25.01 -43.57 -1.00
CA ASN A 730 25.75 -43.60 0.25
C ASN A 730 27.18 -44.08 0.03
N LEU A 731 28.14 -43.16 -0.02
CA LEU A 731 29.57 -43.50 -0.23
C LEU A 731 30.19 -44.29 0.94
N LEU A 732 29.55 -44.29 2.12
CA LEU A 732 29.96 -45.13 3.26
C LEU A 732 29.35 -46.54 3.19
N ARG A 733 28.45 -46.80 2.25
CA ARG A 733 27.88 -48.11 1.91
C ARG A 733 27.63 -48.19 0.40
N PRO A 734 28.67 -48.35 -0.43
CA PRO A 734 28.49 -48.55 -1.87
C PRO A 734 27.85 -49.93 -2.11
N ARG A 735 26.52 -50.02 -2.02
CA ARG A 735 25.78 -51.21 -2.45
C ARG A 735 25.83 -51.27 -3.98
N GLY A 736 26.16 -52.44 -4.55
CA GLY A 736 26.17 -52.69 -6.00
C GLY A 736 24.77 -52.80 -6.62
N GLY A 737 23.86 -51.91 -6.26
CA GLY A 737 22.48 -51.85 -6.74
C GLY A 737 22.05 -50.41 -7.00
N PRO A 738 20.81 -50.17 -7.47
CA PRO A 738 20.32 -48.85 -7.85
C PRO A 738 20.04 -47.95 -6.63
N GLY A 739 21.04 -47.70 -5.79
CA GLY A 739 20.93 -46.87 -4.58
C GLY A 739 20.46 -45.44 -4.86
N TYR A 740 20.65 -44.95 -6.10
CA TYR A 740 20.15 -43.64 -6.53
C TYR A 740 18.62 -43.56 -6.67
N VAL A 741 17.91 -44.68 -6.62
CA VAL A 741 16.43 -44.75 -6.75
C VAL A 741 15.75 -44.72 -5.39
N ASP A 742 16.50 -44.67 -4.29
CA ASP A 742 15.90 -44.49 -2.97
C ASP A 742 15.33 -43.07 -2.78
N VAL A 743 14.51 -42.91 -1.73
CA VAL A 743 13.84 -41.64 -1.41
C VAL A 743 14.86 -40.51 -1.19
N CYS A 744 16.02 -40.83 -0.62
CA CYS A 744 17.05 -39.87 -0.31
C CYS A 744 17.81 -39.41 -1.56
N GLY A 745 18.18 -40.33 -2.46
CA GLY A 745 18.80 -40.07 -3.75
C GLY A 745 17.89 -39.22 -4.64
N LEU A 746 16.59 -39.55 -4.72
CA LEU A 746 15.60 -38.76 -5.45
C LEU A 746 15.44 -37.35 -4.85
N PHE A 747 15.39 -37.24 -3.52
CA PHE A 747 15.33 -35.94 -2.85
C PHE A 747 16.58 -35.09 -3.12
N LEU A 748 17.77 -35.69 -3.05
CA LEU A 748 19.04 -35.04 -3.34
C LEU A 748 19.08 -34.53 -4.79
N LEU A 749 18.71 -35.38 -5.76
CA LEU A 749 18.59 -35.00 -7.17
C LEU A 749 17.61 -33.84 -7.37
N GLN A 750 16.47 -33.87 -6.68
CA GLN A 750 15.47 -32.80 -6.74
C GLN A 750 16.03 -31.49 -6.20
N MET A 751 16.73 -31.51 -5.05
CA MET A 751 17.33 -30.31 -4.46
C MET A 751 18.41 -29.69 -5.36
N ALA A 752 19.26 -30.51 -5.95
CA ALA A 752 20.28 -30.04 -6.90
C ALA A 752 19.65 -29.48 -8.19
N THR A 753 18.58 -30.11 -8.68
CA THR A 753 17.81 -29.61 -9.83
C THR A 753 17.13 -28.28 -9.53
N ILE A 754 16.56 -28.11 -8.34
CA ILE A 754 15.92 -26.86 -7.92
C ILE A 754 16.93 -25.71 -7.91
N LEU A 755 18.16 -25.96 -7.45
CA LEU A 755 19.23 -24.97 -7.48
C LEU A 755 19.53 -24.51 -8.91
N GLY A 756 19.67 -25.43 -9.86
CA GLY A 756 19.89 -25.12 -11.27
C GLY A 756 18.76 -24.32 -11.95
N MET A 757 17.55 -24.32 -11.36
CA MET A 757 16.41 -23.53 -11.84
C MET A 757 16.43 -22.07 -11.35
N VAL A 758 17.36 -21.68 -10.48
CA VAL A 758 17.48 -20.32 -9.94
C VAL A 758 18.38 -19.47 -10.84
N PRO A 759 18.03 -18.20 -11.18
CA PRO A 759 18.82 -17.33 -12.07
C PRO A 759 20.33 -17.31 -11.77
N ALA A 760 20.72 -17.36 -10.50
CA ALA A 760 22.09 -17.40 -10.03
C ALA A 760 22.92 -18.60 -10.54
N TRP A 761 22.28 -19.74 -10.81
CA TRP A 761 22.92 -21.03 -11.14
C TRP A 761 22.61 -21.53 -12.55
N HIS A 762 21.95 -20.73 -13.41
CA HIS A 762 21.58 -21.19 -14.77
C HIS A 762 22.79 -21.52 -15.66
N SER A 763 23.94 -20.92 -15.39
CA SER A 763 25.19 -21.19 -16.09
C SER A 763 25.90 -22.45 -15.57
N ALA A 764 25.54 -22.94 -14.38
CA ALA A 764 26.16 -24.11 -13.79
C ALA A 764 25.58 -25.38 -14.41
N ARG A 765 26.45 -26.36 -14.70
CA ARG A 765 26.04 -27.67 -15.21
C ARG A 765 25.94 -28.68 -14.08
N LEU A 766 24.86 -29.46 -14.07
CA LEU A 766 24.65 -30.53 -13.12
C LEU A 766 25.39 -31.80 -13.57
N ARG A 767 26.30 -32.32 -12.76
CA ARG A 767 27.00 -33.60 -12.98
C ARG A 767 26.55 -34.61 -11.94
N ILE A 768 26.09 -35.77 -12.38
CA ILE A 768 25.65 -36.85 -11.51
C ILE A 768 26.66 -38.00 -11.63
N PHE A 769 27.25 -38.36 -10.49
CA PHE A 769 28.25 -39.42 -10.41
C PHE A 769 27.61 -40.73 -9.99
N LEU A 770 27.77 -41.75 -10.83
CA LEU A 770 27.28 -43.09 -10.60
C LEU A 770 28.46 -44.00 -10.24
N CYS A 771 28.52 -44.45 -8.99
CA CYS A 771 29.52 -45.42 -8.57
C CYS A 771 29.11 -46.83 -9.04
N LEU A 772 29.94 -47.44 -9.88
CA LEU A 772 29.75 -48.82 -10.33
C LEU A 772 30.48 -49.79 -9.39
N GLY A 773 29.82 -50.91 -9.10
CA GLY A 773 30.49 -52.04 -8.46
C GLY A 773 31.50 -52.72 -9.40
N PRO A 774 32.49 -53.47 -8.88
CA PRO A 774 33.54 -54.10 -9.70
C PRO A 774 33.00 -55.14 -10.71
N ARG A 775 31.79 -55.68 -10.49
CA ARG A 775 31.12 -56.64 -11.38
C ARG A 775 30.06 -56.02 -12.29
N GLU A 776 29.75 -54.72 -12.16
CA GLU A 776 28.73 -54.08 -12.99
C GLU A 776 29.33 -53.66 -14.34
N ALA A 777 28.64 -54.01 -15.44
CA ALA A 777 29.05 -53.61 -16.77
C ALA A 777 28.86 -52.09 -16.96
N PRO A 778 29.88 -51.35 -17.43
CA PRO A 778 29.75 -49.93 -17.74
C PRO A 778 28.66 -49.70 -18.79
N GLY A 779 27.91 -48.61 -18.65
CA GLY A 779 26.83 -48.18 -19.53
C GLY A 779 25.43 -48.71 -19.17
N ALA A 780 25.29 -49.90 -18.58
CA ALA A 780 23.97 -50.45 -18.23
C ALA A 780 23.30 -49.69 -17.07
N ALA A 781 24.08 -49.28 -16.08
CA ALA A 781 23.59 -48.49 -14.96
C ALA A 781 23.35 -47.03 -15.37
N GLU A 782 24.24 -46.44 -16.18
CA GLU A 782 24.05 -45.13 -16.80
C GLU A 782 22.78 -45.07 -17.65
N GLY A 783 22.49 -46.08 -18.47
CA GLY A 783 21.29 -46.12 -19.30
C GLY A 783 20.00 -46.04 -18.47
N ARG A 784 19.94 -46.77 -17.35
CA ARG A 784 18.80 -46.72 -16.40
C ARG A 784 18.67 -45.35 -15.73
N LEU A 785 19.78 -44.76 -15.28
CA LEU A 785 19.77 -43.43 -14.68
C LEU A 785 19.35 -42.36 -15.69
N ARG A 786 19.89 -42.38 -16.92
CA ARG A 786 19.48 -41.45 -17.99
C ARG A 786 18.00 -41.57 -18.33
N ALA A 787 17.46 -42.80 -18.36
CA ALA A 787 16.02 -43.00 -18.53
C ALA A 787 15.21 -42.35 -17.40
N LEU A 788 15.60 -42.57 -16.14
CA LEU A 788 14.98 -41.93 -14.98
C LEU A 788 15.09 -40.40 -15.02
N LEU A 789 16.28 -39.85 -15.32
CA LEU A 789 16.49 -38.41 -15.46
C LEU A 789 15.63 -37.82 -16.58
N SER A 790 15.45 -38.55 -17.68
CA SER A 790 14.57 -38.13 -18.78
C SER A 790 13.10 -38.08 -18.34
N GLN A 791 12.64 -39.06 -17.56
CA GLN A 791 11.29 -39.09 -16.97
C GLN A 791 11.08 -37.92 -15.99
N LEU A 792 12.08 -37.68 -15.12
CA LEU A 792 12.08 -36.54 -14.18
C LEU A 792 12.38 -35.20 -14.85
N ARG A 793 12.73 -35.20 -16.14
CA ARG A 793 13.10 -34.02 -16.95
C ARG A 793 14.30 -33.25 -16.36
N ILE A 794 15.22 -33.97 -15.74
CA ILE A 794 16.46 -33.44 -15.18
C ILE A 794 17.54 -33.48 -16.26
N ARG A 795 18.07 -32.31 -16.62
CA ARG A 795 19.22 -32.21 -17.54
C ARG A 795 20.50 -32.24 -16.73
N ALA A 796 21.22 -33.35 -16.80
CA ALA A 796 22.49 -33.54 -16.12
C ALA A 796 23.43 -34.38 -16.98
N GLU A 797 24.72 -34.14 -16.82
CA GLU A 797 25.76 -35.02 -17.34
C GLU A 797 25.93 -36.19 -16.36
N VAL A 798 25.91 -37.42 -16.86
CA VAL A 798 26.13 -38.62 -16.03
C VAL A 798 27.58 -39.06 -16.21
N GLN A 799 28.27 -39.30 -15.10
CA GLN A 799 29.64 -39.80 -15.10
C GLN A 799 29.70 -41.11 -14.31
N GLU A 800 30.13 -42.18 -14.98
CA GLU A 800 30.38 -43.47 -14.34
C GLU A 800 31.76 -43.46 -13.69
N VAL A 801 31.82 -43.88 -12.42
CA VAL A 801 33.05 -43.95 -11.64
C VAL A 801 33.17 -45.35 -11.07
N VAL A 802 34.24 -46.06 -11.42
CA VAL A 802 34.51 -47.40 -10.90
C VAL A 802 35.05 -47.31 -9.48
N TRP A 803 34.40 -47.98 -8.53
CA TRP A 803 34.89 -48.07 -7.16
C TRP A 803 35.98 -49.16 -7.06
N GLY A 804 37.19 -48.78 -6.62
CA GLY A 804 38.35 -49.69 -6.57
C GLY A 804 38.28 -50.76 -5.47
N GLU A 805 39.07 -51.83 -5.63
CA GLU A 805 39.12 -53.08 -4.82
C GLU A 805 39.50 -52.93 -3.33
N GLY A 806 39.52 -51.72 -2.77
CA GLY A 806 39.87 -51.47 -1.36
C GLY A 806 38.76 -51.75 -0.34
N ALA A 807 37.54 -52.12 -0.76
CA ALA A 807 36.42 -52.40 0.14
C ALA A 807 36.05 -53.89 0.06
N GLY A 808 36.32 -54.62 1.14
CA GLY A 808 36.24 -56.08 1.20
C GLY A 808 34.96 -56.66 0.59
N ALA A 809 35.15 -57.71 -0.21
CA ALA A 809 34.15 -58.54 -0.88
C ALA A 809 33.25 -59.34 0.09
N GLY A 810 32.80 -58.73 1.18
CA GLY A 810 31.80 -59.29 2.08
C GLY A 810 30.43 -59.24 1.40
N GLU A 811 29.76 -60.39 1.38
CA GLU A 811 28.47 -60.63 0.75
C GLU A 811 27.41 -59.58 1.15
N PRO A 812 26.46 -59.28 0.25
CA PRO A 812 25.34 -58.38 0.54
C PRO A 812 24.35 -59.05 1.49
N GLU A 813 24.70 -59.19 2.76
CA GLU A 813 23.71 -59.53 3.77
C GLU A 813 22.71 -58.38 3.89
N ALA A 814 21.43 -58.76 3.92
CA ALA A 814 20.28 -57.88 3.97
C ALA A 814 20.15 -57.21 5.35
N GLU A 815 21.18 -56.47 5.77
CA GLU A 815 21.11 -55.66 6.97
C GLU A 815 20.26 -54.42 6.72
N GLU A 816 19.34 -54.18 7.64
CA GLU A 816 18.48 -53.00 7.67
C GLU A 816 19.30 -51.70 7.59
N GLU A 817 18.63 -50.66 7.10
CA GLU A 817 19.21 -49.35 6.76
C GLU A 817 19.96 -48.66 7.93
N GLY A 818 19.80 -49.14 9.17
CA GLY A 818 20.42 -48.59 10.38
C GLY A 818 21.83 -49.09 10.72
N ASP A 819 22.33 -50.19 10.13
CA ASP A 819 23.30 -51.00 10.87
C ASP A 819 24.81 -50.87 10.57
N PHE A 820 25.35 -50.02 9.66
CA PHE A 820 26.83 -50.07 9.45
C PHE A 820 27.58 -49.43 10.60
N VAL A 821 27.08 -48.28 11.04
CA VAL A 821 27.64 -47.62 12.20
C VAL A 821 27.31 -48.43 13.45
N ASN A 822 26.30 -49.31 13.46
CA ASN A 822 26.02 -50.25 14.56
C ASN A 822 26.78 -51.60 14.45
N SER A 823 27.18 -52.00 13.24
CA SER A 823 27.86 -53.26 12.98
C SER A 823 29.20 -53.21 13.69
N GLY A 824 29.64 -54.34 14.26
CA GLY A 824 30.95 -54.49 14.88
C GLY A 824 32.11 -54.44 13.88
N ARG A 825 31.86 -54.03 12.63
CA ARG A 825 32.87 -53.90 11.58
C ARG A 825 33.87 -52.83 12.01
N GLY A 826 35.14 -53.23 12.09
CA GLY A 826 36.19 -52.52 12.82
C GLY A 826 36.34 -51.05 12.42
N ASP A 827 36.57 -50.21 13.42
CA ASP A 827 36.62 -48.75 13.31
C ASP A 827 37.55 -48.23 12.22
N ALA A 828 38.68 -48.93 12.02
CA ALA A 828 39.67 -48.63 11.01
C ALA A 828 39.15 -48.79 9.56
N GLU A 829 38.25 -49.75 9.31
CA GLU A 829 37.71 -49.99 7.96
C GLU A 829 36.75 -48.86 7.53
N ALA A 830 35.86 -48.43 8.43
CA ALA A 830 34.92 -47.35 8.13
C ALA A 830 35.66 -46.03 7.82
N GLU A 831 36.73 -45.74 8.56
CA GLU A 831 37.55 -44.56 8.33
C GLU A 831 38.42 -44.68 7.07
N ALA A 832 38.93 -45.88 6.76
CA ALA A 832 39.58 -46.14 5.47
C ALA A 832 38.62 -45.91 4.29
N LEU A 833 37.38 -46.41 4.40
CA LEU A 833 36.35 -46.22 3.38
C LEU A 833 36.00 -44.75 3.19
N ALA A 834 35.82 -43.99 4.28
CA ALA A 834 35.55 -42.55 4.21
C ALA A 834 36.70 -41.77 3.54
N ARG A 835 37.96 -42.16 3.80
CA ARG A 835 39.14 -41.59 3.13
C ARG A 835 39.17 -41.94 1.64
N SER A 836 38.91 -43.19 1.27
CA SER A 836 38.82 -43.62 -0.13
C SER A 836 37.70 -42.89 -0.88
N ALA A 837 36.54 -42.72 -0.23
CA ALA A 837 35.41 -41.96 -0.75
C ALA A 837 35.77 -40.49 -0.99
N ASN A 838 36.39 -39.83 0.00
CA ASN A 838 36.85 -38.45 -0.13
C ASN A 838 37.84 -38.29 -1.29
N ALA A 839 38.85 -39.17 -1.37
CA ALA A 839 39.83 -39.16 -2.44
C ALA A 839 39.17 -39.32 -3.82
N LEU A 840 38.15 -40.17 -3.93
CA LEU A 840 37.38 -40.35 -5.15
C LEU A 840 36.65 -39.07 -5.56
N VAL A 841 35.92 -38.44 -4.63
CA VAL A 841 35.19 -37.20 -4.90
C VAL A 841 36.15 -36.10 -5.35
N ARG A 842 37.28 -35.94 -4.65
CA ARG A 842 38.33 -34.96 -5.01
C ARG A 842 38.93 -35.23 -6.39
N ALA A 843 39.19 -36.48 -6.74
CA ALA A 843 39.72 -36.85 -8.04
C ALA A 843 38.77 -36.46 -9.19
N GLN A 844 37.45 -36.47 -8.95
CA GLN A 844 36.46 -36.06 -9.96
C GLN A 844 36.24 -34.55 -10.03
N GLN A 845 36.38 -33.83 -8.91
CA GLN A 845 36.25 -32.36 -8.89
C GLN A 845 37.26 -31.67 -9.83
N GLY A 846 38.47 -32.24 -9.98
CA GLY A 846 39.51 -31.73 -10.89
C GLY A 846 39.45 -32.23 -12.33
N ARG A 847 38.64 -33.25 -12.65
CA ARG A 847 38.51 -33.78 -14.01
C ARG A 847 37.52 -32.92 -14.80
N GLY A 848 38.07 -32.00 -15.59
CA GLY A 848 37.32 -31.34 -16.64
C GLY A 848 36.99 -32.30 -17.79
N THR A 849 35.75 -32.27 -18.24
CA THR A 849 35.30 -33.03 -19.42
C THR A 849 36.08 -32.61 -20.66
N GLY A 850 36.84 -33.54 -21.25
CA GLY A 850 37.09 -33.53 -22.69
C GLY A 850 38.20 -32.65 -23.24
N GLY A 851 39.40 -32.70 -22.65
CA GLY A 851 40.61 -32.58 -23.47
C GLY A 851 40.88 -33.95 -24.10
N GLY A 852 40.26 -34.27 -25.24
CA GLY A 852 40.76 -35.36 -26.07
C GLY A 852 42.23 -35.07 -26.43
N PRO A 853 43.09 -36.10 -26.56
CA PRO A 853 44.48 -35.87 -26.94
C PRO A 853 44.50 -35.24 -28.34
N GLY A 854 44.66 -33.91 -28.42
CA GLY A 854 44.59 -33.16 -29.68
C GLY A 854 44.05 -31.73 -29.60
N GLY A 855 43.62 -31.23 -28.44
CA GLY A 855 43.32 -29.79 -28.26
C GLY A 855 44.61 -28.98 -28.04
N PRO A 856 44.79 -27.81 -28.68
CA PRO A 856 46.07 -27.10 -28.75
C PRO A 856 46.52 -26.59 -27.38
N GLU A 857 47.81 -26.75 -27.10
CA GLU A 857 48.56 -26.46 -25.87
C GLU A 857 48.70 -24.96 -25.53
N GLY A 858 47.67 -24.15 -25.76
CA GLY A 858 47.75 -22.69 -25.66
C GLY A 858 46.65 -22.08 -24.81
N GLY A 859 46.96 -21.77 -23.56
CA GLY A 859 46.17 -20.88 -22.71
C GLY A 859 45.80 -21.52 -21.39
N ASP A 860 46.09 -20.81 -20.30
CA ASP A 860 45.72 -21.10 -18.91
C ASP A 860 44.19 -21.14 -18.72
N ALA A 861 43.51 -22.03 -19.43
CA ALA A 861 42.11 -22.32 -19.22
C ALA A 861 42.00 -23.02 -17.86
N GLU A 862 41.87 -22.22 -16.80
CA GLU A 862 41.46 -22.68 -15.47
C GLU A 862 40.35 -23.70 -15.66
N GLY A 863 40.64 -24.95 -15.30
CA GLY A 863 39.75 -26.06 -15.50
C GLY A 863 38.37 -25.79 -14.86
N PRO A 864 37.33 -26.51 -15.29
CA PRO A 864 36.00 -26.32 -14.73
C PRO A 864 36.00 -26.46 -13.20
N ILE A 865 35.47 -25.44 -12.53
CA ILE A 865 35.48 -25.36 -11.07
C ILE A 865 34.18 -25.96 -10.54
N THR A 866 34.30 -26.91 -9.62
CA THR A 866 33.13 -27.42 -8.89
C THR A 866 32.67 -26.34 -7.90
N ALA A 867 31.51 -25.74 -8.17
CA ALA A 867 30.96 -24.65 -7.37
C ALA A 867 30.25 -25.14 -6.10
N LEU A 868 29.62 -26.32 -6.17
CA LEU A 868 28.90 -26.93 -5.05
C LEU A 868 28.82 -28.44 -5.25
N THR A 869 29.03 -29.20 -4.18
CA THR A 869 28.88 -30.66 -4.18
C THR A 869 27.70 -31.08 -3.31
N PHE A 870 26.78 -31.87 -3.85
CA PHE A 870 25.73 -32.56 -3.11
C PHE A 870 26.17 -33.99 -2.84
N LEU A 871 26.21 -34.36 -1.55
CA LEU A 871 26.54 -35.70 -1.10
C LEU A 871 25.34 -36.31 -0.36
N TYR A 872 25.18 -37.61 -0.50
CA TYR A 872 24.23 -38.38 0.30
C TYR A 872 24.62 -38.30 1.78
N LEU A 873 23.70 -37.90 2.64
CA LEU A 873 23.88 -37.93 4.09
C LEU A 873 23.38 -39.27 4.66
N PRO A 874 24.25 -40.13 5.19
CA PRO A 874 23.82 -41.37 5.85
C PRO A 874 22.99 -41.09 7.09
N ARG A 875 22.03 -41.95 7.41
CA ARG A 875 21.25 -41.84 8.65
C ARG A 875 22.19 -41.99 9.87
N PRO A 876 22.04 -41.16 10.93
CA PRO A 876 22.78 -41.35 12.18
C PRO A 876 22.54 -42.74 12.78
N PRO A 877 23.51 -43.31 13.51
CA PRO A 877 23.34 -44.59 14.20
C PRO A 877 22.19 -44.55 15.20
N ALA A 878 21.62 -45.71 15.51
CA ALA A 878 20.60 -45.80 16.56
C ALA A 878 21.20 -45.57 17.95
N ASP A 879 22.44 -46.03 18.16
CA ASP A 879 23.19 -45.88 19.40
C ASP A 879 23.85 -44.48 19.50
N PRO A 880 23.43 -43.62 20.45
CA PRO A 880 24.02 -42.30 20.65
C PRO A 880 25.50 -42.31 21.01
N ALA A 881 26.03 -43.41 21.58
CA ALA A 881 27.44 -43.52 21.91
C ALA A 881 28.34 -43.39 20.67
N ARG A 882 27.79 -43.71 19.48
CA ARG A 882 28.52 -43.65 18.20
C ARG A 882 28.37 -42.31 17.46
N TYR A 883 27.67 -41.33 18.02
CA TYR A 883 27.48 -40.01 17.40
C TYR A 883 28.77 -39.23 17.13
N PRO A 884 29.75 -39.15 18.06
CA PRO A 884 31.01 -38.46 17.78
C PRO A 884 31.76 -39.09 16.60
N ARG A 885 31.71 -40.42 16.49
CA ARG A 885 32.33 -41.16 15.39
C ARG A 885 31.59 -40.95 14.06
N TYR A 886 30.27 -40.95 14.06
CA TYR A 886 29.47 -40.60 12.90
C TYR A 886 29.90 -39.23 12.34
N LEU A 887 30.07 -38.24 13.23
CA LEU A 887 30.53 -36.91 12.83
C LEU A 887 31.96 -36.93 12.26
N ALA A 888 32.89 -37.67 12.88
CA ALA A 888 34.26 -37.82 12.39
C ALA A 888 34.33 -38.49 10.99
N LEU A 889 33.44 -39.44 10.71
CA LEU A 889 33.33 -40.06 9.38
C LEU A 889 32.81 -39.05 8.34
N LEU A 890 31.79 -38.27 8.67
CA LEU A 890 31.31 -37.20 7.78
C LEU A 890 32.39 -36.14 7.55
N GLU A 891 33.15 -35.81 8.59
CA GLU A 891 34.24 -34.84 8.50
C GLU A 891 35.35 -35.35 7.57
N THR A 892 35.76 -36.60 7.74
CA THR A 892 36.75 -37.26 6.87
C THR A 892 36.25 -37.35 5.42
N LEU A 893 34.98 -37.71 5.23
CA LEU A 893 34.35 -37.78 3.91
C LEU A 893 34.34 -36.42 3.20
N THR A 894 34.16 -35.32 3.93
CA THR A 894 34.01 -33.97 3.37
C THR A 894 35.23 -33.07 3.53
N ARG A 895 36.36 -33.60 4.04
CA ARG A 895 37.58 -32.84 4.27
C ARG A 895 38.16 -32.31 2.96
N ASP A 896 38.61 -31.06 2.98
CA ASP A 896 39.19 -30.34 1.83
C ASP A 896 38.31 -30.33 0.56
N LEU A 897 37.02 -30.66 0.68
CA LEU A 897 36.07 -30.39 -0.39
C LEU A 897 35.71 -28.90 -0.36
N GLY A 898 35.38 -28.36 -1.53
CA GLY A 898 34.72 -27.06 -1.62
C GLY A 898 33.34 -27.06 -0.94
N PRO A 899 32.52 -26.03 -1.20
CA PRO A 899 31.16 -25.96 -0.67
C PRO A 899 30.40 -27.27 -0.86
N THR A 900 29.91 -27.86 0.23
CA THR A 900 29.30 -29.20 0.21
C THR A 900 27.99 -29.22 1.00
N LEU A 901 26.95 -29.80 0.40
CA LEU A 901 25.67 -30.08 1.04
C LEU A 901 25.49 -31.58 1.22
N LEU A 902 25.48 -32.05 2.46
CA LEU A 902 25.10 -33.41 2.80
C LEU A 902 23.58 -33.45 2.98
N VAL A 903 22.87 -34.26 2.18
CA VAL A 903 21.41 -34.24 2.10
C VAL A 903 20.81 -35.61 2.45
N HIS A 904 19.83 -35.62 3.35
CA HIS A 904 19.01 -36.79 3.66
C HIS A 904 17.53 -36.51 3.39
N GLY A 905 16.91 -37.26 2.48
CA GLY A 905 15.48 -37.21 2.20
C GLY A 905 14.72 -38.33 2.89
N VAL A 906 13.58 -38.01 3.50
CA VAL A 906 12.67 -38.99 4.13
C VAL A 906 11.30 -39.06 3.45
N THR A 907 10.97 -38.07 2.62
CA THR A 907 9.68 -37.97 1.93
C THR A 907 9.86 -38.08 0.42
N PRO A 908 8.98 -38.81 -0.31
CA PRO A 908 9.02 -38.85 -1.76
C PRO A 908 8.62 -37.49 -2.34
N VAL A 909 9.53 -36.89 -3.12
CA VAL A 909 9.35 -35.53 -3.69
C VAL A 909 9.18 -35.52 -5.21
N THR A 910 9.34 -36.68 -5.85
CA THR A 910 9.15 -36.90 -7.28
C THR A 910 8.18 -38.06 -7.50
N CYS A 911 7.39 -37.97 -8.57
CA CYS A 911 6.51 -39.03 -9.01
C CYS A 911 6.75 -39.23 -10.51
N THR A 912 7.04 -40.46 -10.92
CA THR A 912 7.23 -40.86 -12.32
C THR A 912 5.92 -41.21 -13.02
N ASP A 913 4.82 -41.37 -12.27
CA ASP A 913 3.52 -41.81 -12.80
C ASP A 913 2.69 -40.68 -13.47
N LEU A 914 3.36 -39.64 -13.98
CA LEU A 914 2.75 -38.51 -14.70
C LEU A 914 3.23 -38.46 -16.15
#